data_AF-A0A914E9P9-F1
#
_entry.id   AF-A0A914E9P9-F1
#
_cell.length_a   1.000
_cell.length_b   1.000
_cell.length_c   1.000
_cell.angle_alpha   90.00
_cell.angle_beta   90.00
_cell.angle_gamma   90.00
#
_symmetry.space_group_name_H-M   'P 1'
#
loop_
_entity.id
_entity.type
_entity.pdbx_description
1 polymer ?
#
loop_
_entity_poly.entity_id
_entity_poly.type
_entity_poly.pdbx_seq_one_letter_code
_entity_poly.pdbx_strand_id
1 'polypeptide(L)'
;MTRSDDNSSSTITPSINFPFFGVNCSAFWVNVNGGISFRTPISTFTPSCSPLNATYSTVAPFWADVDISMTGEIYYRQATDITLLSKAQDEIINAFPNLAGINISWVFIATWYNVTYYPDNLPDYYYRKRDTFQTILATNGAQSFAIFYYNNITWTTGDASGGTNGLGGTPAFAGFDAGDGTNRLEMPGSCNNSIINIVNETNFANGKPGVWVFRIDNSTIATPAPPSSTPPVSTISLGSTTSGPSTPAVITTIAQPGPSTTPGSTTSLSNSDGTPCNCNNSGLWLDLLLVIDRSAGVGVDGLTEIAGQLAAALNNVPIAQKAQNDFYTRVGLIVYSSDVQVIGDLKHYTNSDGLLNDLFSLTQYYKPSDRIADIGKALKTAQTIFQTQSLNITSRNVPKAVVLYASSYNKINDDPVTIASQMNNSNIFIITINYHDNSGVATDLLNQISTPYMNFSSNANDAVAEVSRGLCYANCLCPFGSYQLKTLNTTSYQQTYYADCLQPIGAGTFPKFAEKVCEARNGTLVSLTSQAKTDFMFNVAVYGTDKTVSSSNSLHIGLHRNTQNQWAWYGYSQTEYPLGNFQPWAPGFNNNSAGDAVYIDKLGPGNWQWMTGSSGSNPFQYICQIRACDSAPTNCDRSGWLNNGQ
;
A
#
# COMPACT_ATOMS: atom_id res chain seq x y z
N MET A 1 9.09 -0.61 -18.51
CA MET A 1 8.34 -1.48 -19.45
C MET A 1 6.96 -0.88 -19.64
N THR A 2 6.25 -1.19 -20.72
CA THR A 2 4.82 -0.88 -20.81
C THR A 2 4.06 -1.62 -19.72
N ARG A 3 3.00 -1.01 -19.19
CA ARG A 3 2.17 -1.64 -18.16
C ARG A 3 1.47 -2.89 -18.70
N SER A 4 1.53 -3.97 -17.93
CA SER A 4 0.95 -5.29 -18.21
C SER A 4 1.02 -6.16 -16.95
N ASP A 5 0.31 -7.27 -16.94
CA ASP A 5 0.46 -8.38 -15.99
C ASP A 5 1.50 -9.39 -16.50
N ASP A 6 1.33 -9.90 -17.72
CA ASP A 6 2.15 -10.99 -18.25
C ASP A 6 2.86 -10.62 -19.55
N ASN A 7 4.05 -10.04 -19.42
CA ASN A 7 4.84 -9.68 -20.60
C ASN A 7 6.35 -9.77 -20.37
N SER A 8 7.09 -9.73 -21.46
CA SER A 8 8.55 -9.60 -21.46
C SER A 8 8.98 -8.39 -22.28
N SER A 9 10.19 -7.89 -22.03
CA SER A 9 10.79 -6.84 -22.85
C SER A 9 10.95 -7.29 -24.30
N SER A 10 11.28 -6.37 -25.20
CA SER A 10 11.94 -6.76 -26.45
C SER A 10 13.28 -7.45 -26.16
N THR A 11 13.81 -8.19 -27.13
CA THR A 11 15.10 -8.88 -27.02
C THR A 11 16.21 -7.89 -26.72
N ILE A 12 17.01 -8.18 -25.69
CA ILE A 12 18.17 -7.39 -25.30
C ILE A 12 19.42 -8.18 -25.67
N THR A 13 20.30 -7.56 -26.45
CA THR A 13 21.63 -8.11 -26.76
C THR A 13 22.65 -7.47 -25.82
N PRO A 14 23.40 -8.26 -25.04
CA PRO A 14 24.46 -7.73 -24.20
C PRO A 14 25.59 -7.18 -25.08
N SER A 15 26.10 -5.99 -24.77
CA SER A 15 27.20 -5.38 -25.53
C SER A 15 28.57 -6.02 -25.24
N ILE A 16 28.67 -6.82 -24.19
CA ILE A 16 29.83 -7.64 -23.83
C ILE A 16 29.36 -9.07 -23.59
N ASN A 17 30.20 -10.05 -23.89
CA ASN A 17 29.89 -11.46 -23.67
C ASN A 17 29.43 -11.75 -22.23
N PHE A 18 28.29 -12.42 -22.08
CA PHE A 18 27.70 -12.76 -20.78
C PHE A 18 27.63 -14.28 -20.60
N PRO A 19 28.61 -14.90 -19.93
CA PRO A 19 28.53 -16.32 -19.61
C PRO A 19 27.51 -16.58 -18.50
N PHE A 20 26.71 -17.62 -18.63
CA PHE A 20 25.79 -18.11 -17.60
C PHE A 20 25.73 -19.64 -17.68
N PHE A 21 26.01 -20.33 -16.57
CA PHE A 21 26.09 -21.80 -16.54
C PHE A 21 27.05 -22.40 -17.58
N GLY A 22 28.19 -21.74 -17.83
CA GLY A 22 29.18 -22.15 -18.84
C GLY A 22 28.77 -21.89 -20.29
N VAL A 23 27.62 -21.26 -20.53
CA VAL A 23 27.12 -20.93 -21.87
C VAL A 23 27.19 -19.41 -22.08
N ASN A 24 27.72 -18.97 -23.22
CA ASN A 24 27.68 -17.56 -23.59
C ASN A 24 26.30 -17.17 -24.10
N CYS A 25 25.62 -16.28 -23.38
CA CYS A 25 24.30 -15.78 -23.74
C CYS A 25 24.41 -14.60 -24.71
N SER A 26 23.79 -14.73 -25.89
CA SER A 26 23.75 -13.68 -26.91
C SER A 26 22.50 -12.80 -26.86
N ALA A 27 21.49 -13.20 -26.07
CA ALA A 27 20.23 -12.50 -25.92
C ALA A 27 19.60 -12.81 -24.56
N PHE A 28 18.82 -11.87 -24.04
CA PHE A 28 17.98 -12.07 -22.87
C PHE A 28 16.76 -11.15 -22.86
N TRP A 29 15.81 -11.44 -21.98
CA TRP A 29 14.56 -10.70 -21.81
C TRP A 29 14.27 -10.45 -20.34
N VAL A 30 13.83 -9.24 -20.00
CA VAL A 30 13.30 -8.91 -18.68
C VAL A 30 11.83 -9.26 -18.65
N ASN A 31 11.41 -10.03 -17.66
CA ASN A 31 10.03 -10.47 -17.49
C ASN A 31 9.32 -9.66 -16.40
N VAL A 32 8.03 -9.36 -16.62
CA VAL A 32 7.20 -8.65 -15.64
C VAL A 32 7.17 -9.39 -14.31
N ASN A 33 7.04 -10.71 -14.36
CA ASN A 33 6.97 -11.61 -13.21
C ASN A 33 8.30 -11.78 -12.46
N GLY A 34 9.29 -10.88 -12.62
CA GLY A 34 10.45 -10.84 -11.72
C GLY A 34 11.62 -11.76 -12.09
N GLY A 35 11.72 -12.13 -13.37
CA GLY A 35 12.81 -12.95 -13.92
C GLY A 35 13.52 -12.32 -15.12
N ILE A 36 14.74 -12.78 -15.38
CA ILE A 36 15.48 -12.55 -16.63
C ILE A 36 15.70 -13.91 -17.29
N SER A 37 15.35 -14.04 -18.56
CA SER A 37 15.48 -15.28 -19.32
C SER A 37 16.50 -15.14 -20.44
N PHE A 38 17.26 -16.21 -20.74
CA PHE A 38 18.39 -16.18 -21.68
C PHE A 38 18.21 -17.02 -22.95
N ARG A 39 17.10 -17.76 -23.05
CA ARG A 39 16.79 -18.62 -24.22
C ARG A 39 15.54 -18.15 -24.95
N THR A 40 14.43 -18.06 -24.23
CA THR A 40 13.16 -17.55 -24.72
C THR A 40 12.45 -16.79 -23.60
N PRO A 41 11.59 -15.81 -23.91
CA PRO A 41 10.71 -15.18 -22.93
C PRO A 41 9.92 -16.22 -22.14
N ILE A 42 9.88 -16.05 -20.82
CA ILE A 42 8.99 -16.82 -19.94
C ILE A 42 7.57 -16.28 -20.11
N SER A 43 6.60 -17.14 -20.35
CA SER A 43 5.18 -16.77 -20.47
C SER A 43 4.33 -17.22 -19.29
N THR A 44 4.94 -17.89 -18.30
CA THR A 44 4.25 -18.44 -17.14
C THR A 44 4.39 -17.50 -15.94
N PHE A 45 3.26 -17.17 -15.32
CA PHE A 45 3.18 -16.32 -14.14
C PHE A 45 3.45 -17.08 -12.83
N THR A 46 2.91 -18.30 -12.69
CA THR A 46 3.19 -19.14 -11.52
C THR A 46 4.61 -19.70 -11.61
N PRO A 47 5.46 -19.49 -10.59
CA PRO A 47 6.82 -19.98 -10.60
C PRO A 47 6.89 -21.51 -10.54
N SER A 48 7.85 -22.09 -11.25
CA SER A 48 8.14 -23.52 -11.12
C SER A 48 9.04 -23.78 -9.93
N CYS A 49 8.60 -24.63 -9.00
CA CYS A 49 9.42 -25.10 -7.87
C CYS A 49 10.17 -26.40 -8.19
N SER A 50 10.34 -26.69 -9.48
CA SER A 50 11.17 -27.78 -10.00
C SER A 50 12.04 -27.26 -11.15
N PRO A 51 13.17 -27.94 -11.46
CA PRO A 51 14.06 -27.54 -12.54
C PRO A 51 13.31 -27.31 -13.85
N LEU A 52 13.61 -26.20 -14.51
CA LEU A 52 13.01 -25.86 -15.80
C LEU A 52 13.56 -26.80 -16.89
N ASN A 53 12.71 -27.09 -17.88
CA ASN A 53 13.12 -27.85 -19.04
C ASN A 53 14.05 -27.04 -19.95
N ALA A 54 14.58 -27.69 -21.00
CA ALA A 54 15.59 -27.10 -21.89
C ALA A 54 15.21 -25.80 -22.63
N THR A 55 13.94 -25.38 -22.50
CA THR A 55 13.38 -24.20 -23.13
C THR A 55 13.79 -22.91 -22.40
N TYR A 56 13.95 -22.94 -21.08
CA TYR A 56 14.12 -21.74 -20.26
C TYR A 56 15.40 -21.79 -19.45
N SER A 57 16.19 -20.72 -19.50
CA SER A 57 17.35 -20.51 -18.61
C SER A 57 17.16 -19.15 -17.95
N THR A 58 17.25 -19.08 -16.63
CA THR A 58 16.68 -17.96 -15.86
C THR A 58 17.56 -17.49 -14.71
N VAL A 59 17.62 -16.17 -14.54
CA VAL A 59 18.05 -15.48 -13.32
C VAL A 59 16.79 -14.84 -12.74
N ALA A 60 16.32 -15.30 -11.59
CA ALA A 60 15.10 -14.82 -10.96
C ALA A 60 15.42 -14.19 -9.60
N PRO A 61 15.56 -12.85 -9.48
CA PRO A 61 15.59 -12.24 -8.16
C PRO A 61 14.33 -12.55 -7.35
N PHE A 62 13.16 -12.54 -8.00
CA PHE A 62 11.89 -12.80 -7.33
C PHE A 62 10.83 -13.14 -8.36
N TRP A 63 10.79 -14.39 -8.82
CA TRP A 63 9.80 -14.82 -9.80
C TRP A 63 8.46 -15.14 -9.14
N ALA A 64 7.47 -14.28 -9.35
CA ALA A 64 6.10 -14.45 -8.90
C ALA A 64 5.14 -13.75 -9.87
N ASP A 65 3.84 -13.96 -9.69
CA ASP A 65 2.77 -13.41 -10.51
C ASP A 65 2.59 -11.90 -10.25
N VAL A 66 3.45 -11.10 -10.86
CA VAL A 66 3.58 -9.63 -10.69
C VAL A 66 2.59 -8.93 -11.60
N ASP A 67 1.88 -7.94 -11.07
CA ASP A 67 1.04 -7.05 -11.85
C ASP A 67 1.58 -5.61 -11.81
N ILE A 68 1.89 -5.05 -12.99
CA ILE A 68 2.22 -3.63 -13.15
C ILE A 68 1.16 -2.85 -13.94
N SER A 69 0.00 -3.45 -14.23
CA SER A 69 -1.14 -2.76 -14.84
C SER A 69 -1.68 -1.65 -13.93
N MET A 70 -1.76 -1.93 -12.63
CA MET A 70 -2.31 -1.02 -11.63
C MET A 70 -1.23 -0.13 -10.97
N THR A 71 -0.08 -0.71 -10.60
CA THR A 71 0.96 0.00 -9.84
C THR A 71 2.35 -0.56 -10.06
N GLY A 72 3.37 0.22 -9.67
CA GLY A 72 4.77 -0.15 -9.82
C GLY A 72 5.28 0.00 -11.24
N GLU A 73 6.61 -0.01 -11.37
CA GLU A 73 7.30 0.16 -12.64
C GLU A 73 8.50 -0.76 -12.74
N ILE A 74 8.81 -1.20 -13.95
CA ILE A 74 10.01 -1.98 -14.25
C ILE A 74 10.95 -1.16 -15.11
N TYR A 75 12.12 -0.85 -14.56
CA TYR A 75 13.19 -0.16 -15.28
C TYR A 75 14.33 -1.12 -15.54
N TYR A 76 14.92 -1.01 -16.72
CA TYR A 76 16.16 -1.73 -17.00
C TYR A 76 17.09 -0.95 -17.92
N ARG A 77 18.39 -1.17 -17.77
CA ARG A 77 19.43 -0.59 -18.62
C ARG A 77 20.70 -1.43 -18.58
N GLN A 78 21.45 -1.45 -19.69
CA GLN A 78 22.86 -1.84 -19.67
C GLN A 78 23.76 -0.60 -19.59
N ALA A 79 24.93 -0.73 -18.97
CA ALA A 79 25.89 0.35 -18.83
C ALA A 79 27.33 -0.18 -18.86
N THR A 80 28.22 0.67 -19.39
CA THR A 80 29.68 0.53 -19.36
C THR A 80 30.33 1.75 -18.68
N ASP A 81 29.55 2.53 -17.94
CA ASP A 81 30.02 3.72 -17.23
C ASP A 81 30.90 3.33 -16.05
N ILE A 82 32.09 3.94 -15.96
CA ILE A 82 33.11 3.59 -14.97
C ILE A 82 32.61 3.66 -13.53
N THR A 83 31.67 4.55 -13.21
CA THR A 83 31.13 4.72 -11.86
C THR A 83 30.28 3.53 -11.46
N LEU A 84 29.42 3.05 -12.38
CA LEU A 84 28.57 1.89 -12.14
C LEU A 84 29.37 0.59 -12.13
N LEU A 85 30.37 0.49 -13.02
CA LEU A 85 31.29 -0.65 -13.07
C LEU A 85 32.07 -0.77 -11.75
N SER A 86 32.63 0.34 -11.26
CA SER A 86 33.39 0.36 -9.99
C SER A 86 32.53 -0.06 -8.79
N LYS A 87 31.28 0.42 -8.71
CA LYS A 87 30.36 0.02 -7.64
C LYS A 87 30.04 -1.47 -7.65
N ALA A 88 29.74 -2.03 -8.83
CA ALA A 88 29.46 -3.46 -8.96
C ALA A 88 30.71 -4.29 -8.63
N GLN A 89 31.88 -3.82 -9.07
CA GLN A 89 33.17 -4.44 -8.76
C GLN A 89 33.46 -4.45 -7.26
N ASP A 90 33.23 -3.35 -6.55
CA ASP A 90 33.44 -3.28 -5.10
C ASP A 90 32.53 -4.27 -4.35
N GLU A 91 31.24 -4.36 -4.71
CA GLU A 91 30.31 -5.34 -4.15
C GLU A 91 30.79 -6.78 -4.43
N ILE A 92 31.28 -7.06 -5.65
CA ILE A 92 31.82 -8.38 -6.02
C ILE A 92 33.10 -8.71 -5.25
N ILE A 93 34.03 -7.77 -5.10
CA ILE A 93 35.29 -7.99 -4.36
C ILE A 93 35.01 -8.22 -2.87
N ASN A 94 34.06 -7.48 -2.30
CA ASN A 94 33.65 -7.70 -0.91
C ASN A 94 33.01 -9.08 -0.71
N ALA A 95 32.23 -9.56 -1.67
CA ALA A 95 31.64 -10.88 -1.66
C ALA A 95 32.66 -12.00 -1.96
N PHE A 96 33.64 -11.74 -2.82
CA PHE A 96 34.67 -12.68 -3.26
C PHE A 96 36.07 -12.04 -3.16
N PRO A 97 36.67 -11.97 -1.96
CA PRO A 97 37.96 -11.31 -1.76
C PRO A 97 39.11 -11.91 -2.59
N ASN A 98 39.01 -13.18 -2.98
CA ASN A 98 39.95 -13.85 -3.88
C ASN A 98 39.94 -13.29 -5.32
N LEU A 99 38.97 -12.44 -5.65
CA LEU A 99 38.83 -11.76 -6.95
C LEU A 99 39.24 -10.28 -6.87
N ALA A 100 40.09 -9.87 -5.92
CA ALA A 100 40.52 -8.48 -5.73
C ALA A 100 41.07 -7.77 -7.00
N GLY A 101 41.54 -8.53 -8.00
CA GLY A 101 42.02 -8.00 -9.29
C GLY A 101 41.01 -8.06 -10.44
N ILE A 102 39.73 -8.36 -10.18
CA ILE A 102 38.71 -8.42 -11.22
C ILE A 102 38.45 -7.03 -11.81
N ASN A 103 38.15 -6.97 -13.11
CA ASN A 103 37.83 -5.74 -13.82
C ASN A 103 36.50 -5.90 -14.54
N ILE A 104 35.41 -5.36 -13.98
CA ILE A 104 34.08 -5.46 -14.56
C ILE A 104 33.95 -4.46 -15.71
N SER A 105 33.56 -4.92 -16.89
CA SER A 105 33.47 -4.09 -18.10
C SER A 105 32.03 -3.82 -18.56
N TRP A 106 31.05 -4.55 -18.01
CA TRP A 106 29.64 -4.36 -18.32
C TRP A 106 28.75 -4.68 -17.12
N VAL A 107 27.67 -3.90 -16.98
CA VAL A 107 26.58 -4.20 -16.07
C VAL A 107 25.22 -4.05 -16.76
N PHE A 108 24.26 -4.87 -16.34
CA PHE A 108 22.85 -4.70 -16.63
C PHE A 108 22.06 -4.62 -15.33
N ILE A 109 21.23 -3.60 -15.21
CA ILE A 109 20.45 -3.31 -14.01
C ILE A 109 18.99 -3.45 -14.38
N ALA A 110 18.23 -4.28 -13.67
CA ALA A 110 16.78 -4.40 -13.76
C ALA A 110 16.16 -4.19 -12.37
N THR A 111 15.17 -3.31 -12.28
CA THR A 111 14.50 -2.96 -11.03
C THR A 111 13.00 -3.12 -11.19
N TRP A 112 12.40 -3.90 -10.30
CA TRP A 112 10.96 -3.98 -10.09
C TRP A 112 10.65 -3.07 -8.90
N TYR A 113 10.14 -1.88 -9.20
CA TYR A 113 9.91 -0.85 -8.20
C TYR A 113 8.43 -0.79 -7.84
N ASN A 114 8.13 -1.06 -6.57
CA ASN A 114 6.80 -0.91 -5.97
C ASN A 114 5.70 -1.71 -6.70
N VAL A 115 6.04 -2.91 -7.18
CA VAL A 115 5.16 -3.77 -7.99
C VAL A 115 4.19 -4.57 -7.10
N THR A 116 2.97 -4.82 -7.56
CA THR A 116 1.98 -5.65 -6.84
C THR A 116 1.84 -7.04 -7.48
N TYR A 117 0.93 -7.86 -6.98
CA TYR A 117 0.64 -9.22 -7.46
C TYR A 117 -0.65 -9.29 -8.28
N TYR A 118 -0.85 -10.36 -9.07
CA TYR A 118 -2.05 -10.52 -9.90
C TYR A 118 -3.06 -11.56 -9.38
N PRO A 119 -4.37 -11.28 -9.49
CA PRO A 119 -4.95 -9.95 -9.35
C PRO A 119 -4.78 -9.43 -7.92
N ASP A 120 -4.36 -8.19 -7.78
CA ASP A 120 -4.45 -7.49 -6.50
C ASP A 120 -5.85 -6.92 -6.34
N ASN A 121 -6.72 -7.71 -5.72
CA ASN A 121 -8.09 -7.35 -5.43
C ASN A 121 -8.22 -6.34 -4.27
N LEU A 122 -7.11 -5.84 -3.71
CA LEU A 122 -7.17 -4.94 -2.58
C LEU A 122 -7.74 -3.57 -3.00
N PRO A 123 -8.69 -3.07 -2.21
CA PRO A 123 -9.46 -1.89 -2.54
C PRO A 123 -8.71 -0.57 -2.39
N ASP A 124 -7.41 -0.54 -2.08
CA ASP A 124 -6.65 0.71 -1.93
C ASP A 124 -5.18 0.54 -2.19
N TYR A 125 -4.60 1.47 -2.98
CA TYR A 125 -3.14 1.64 -3.11
C TYR A 125 -2.46 1.66 -1.73
N TYR A 126 -3.05 2.28 -0.71
CA TYR A 126 -2.50 2.28 0.64
C TYR A 126 -2.37 0.86 1.25
N TYR A 127 -3.29 -0.06 0.93
CA TYR A 127 -3.28 -1.44 1.42
C TYR A 127 -2.63 -2.43 0.45
N ARG A 128 -2.43 -2.05 -0.82
CA ARG A 128 -1.71 -2.86 -1.80
C ARG A 128 -0.33 -3.17 -1.27
N LYS A 129 -0.05 -4.47 -1.13
CA LYS A 129 1.29 -4.94 -0.85
C LYS A 129 2.13 -4.66 -2.07
N ARG A 130 3.33 -4.14 -1.85
CA ARG A 130 4.20 -3.72 -2.95
C ARG A 130 5.62 -4.09 -2.65
N ASP A 131 6.20 -4.74 -3.62
CA ASP A 131 7.53 -5.29 -3.52
C ASP A 131 8.48 -4.42 -4.34
N THR A 132 9.69 -4.26 -3.81
CA THR A 132 10.76 -3.53 -4.48
C THR A 132 12.05 -4.34 -4.39
N PHE A 133 12.50 -4.79 -5.56
CA PHE A 133 13.71 -5.58 -5.69
C PHE A 133 14.44 -5.23 -7.00
N GLN A 134 15.74 -5.47 -7.02
CA GLN A 134 16.62 -5.13 -8.12
C GLN A 134 17.64 -6.25 -8.34
N THR A 135 17.96 -6.49 -9.62
CA THR A 135 19.08 -7.32 -10.04
C THR A 135 20.11 -6.51 -10.80
N ILE A 136 21.38 -6.76 -10.51
CA ILE A 136 22.51 -6.35 -11.32
C ILE A 136 23.18 -7.60 -11.87
N LEU A 137 23.27 -7.71 -13.19
CA LEU A 137 24.15 -8.65 -13.87
C LEU A 137 25.45 -7.94 -14.20
N ALA A 138 26.61 -8.51 -13.87
CA ALA A 138 27.90 -7.91 -14.12
C ALA A 138 28.83 -8.90 -14.83
N THR A 139 29.65 -8.44 -15.77
CA THR A 139 30.62 -9.32 -16.46
C THR A 139 31.87 -8.56 -16.90
N ASN A 140 32.97 -9.29 -17.05
CA ASN A 140 34.17 -8.82 -17.76
C ASN A 140 34.31 -9.41 -19.17
N GLY A 141 33.36 -10.24 -19.60
CA GLY A 141 33.40 -11.00 -20.84
C GLY A 141 33.71 -12.50 -20.65
N ALA A 142 34.28 -12.89 -19.51
CA ALA A 142 34.64 -14.28 -19.19
C ALA A 142 34.10 -14.75 -17.83
N GLN A 143 33.98 -13.85 -16.87
CA GLN A 143 33.42 -14.09 -15.54
C GLN A 143 32.19 -13.23 -15.36
N SER A 144 31.14 -13.78 -14.77
CA SER A 144 29.86 -13.11 -14.61
C SER A 144 29.28 -13.30 -13.21
N PHE A 145 28.51 -12.31 -12.79
CA PHE A 145 27.95 -12.20 -11.44
C PHE A 145 26.51 -11.72 -11.49
N ALA A 146 25.75 -12.11 -10.48
CA ALA A 146 24.43 -11.55 -10.19
C ALA A 146 24.44 -10.96 -8.78
N ILE A 147 23.93 -9.75 -8.64
CA ILE A 147 23.69 -9.09 -7.36
C ILE A 147 22.21 -8.81 -7.24
N PHE A 148 21.57 -9.30 -6.18
CA PHE A 148 20.18 -8.99 -5.86
C PHE A 148 20.12 -8.04 -4.67
N TYR A 149 19.27 -7.03 -4.80
CA TYR A 149 18.91 -6.09 -3.74
C TYR A 149 17.41 -6.22 -3.46
N TYR A 150 17.06 -6.42 -2.20
CA TYR A 150 15.69 -6.41 -1.73
C TYR A 150 15.51 -5.20 -0.80
N ASN A 151 14.60 -4.30 -1.15
CA ASN A 151 14.27 -3.16 -0.31
C ASN A 151 13.04 -3.47 0.56
N ASN A 152 12.01 -4.02 -0.06
CA ASN A 152 10.78 -4.39 0.62
C ASN A 152 10.14 -5.59 -0.07
N ILE A 153 9.78 -6.62 0.69
CA ILE A 153 9.05 -7.80 0.22
C ILE A 153 7.90 -8.01 1.22
N THR A 154 6.68 -7.86 0.74
CA THR A 154 5.44 -7.81 1.51
C THR A 154 4.38 -8.76 0.99
N TRP A 155 4.54 -9.23 -0.23
CA TRP A 155 3.78 -10.31 -0.83
C TRP A 155 4.73 -11.38 -1.40
N THR A 156 4.22 -12.57 -1.68
CA THR A 156 4.98 -13.70 -2.19
C THR A 156 4.28 -14.41 -3.35
N THR A 157 2.97 -14.19 -3.53
CA THR A 157 2.15 -14.99 -4.45
C THR A 157 0.96 -14.21 -4.98
N GLY A 158 0.67 -14.30 -6.28
CA GLY A 158 -0.59 -13.81 -6.85
C GLY A 158 -1.79 -14.70 -6.55
N ASP A 159 -2.99 -14.14 -6.56
CA ASP A 159 -4.24 -14.86 -6.34
C ASP A 159 -4.45 -15.94 -7.42
N ALA A 160 -4.04 -15.68 -8.67
CA ALA A 160 -4.09 -16.67 -9.75
C ALA A 160 -3.10 -17.84 -9.56
N SER A 161 -2.09 -17.66 -8.71
CA SER A 161 -1.14 -18.70 -8.27
C SER A 161 -1.56 -19.40 -6.96
N GLY A 162 -2.84 -19.29 -6.60
CA GLY A 162 -3.43 -19.87 -5.39
C GLY A 162 -3.17 -19.07 -4.11
N GLY A 163 -2.67 -17.84 -4.26
CA GLY A 163 -2.51 -16.90 -3.16
C GLY A 163 -3.84 -16.32 -2.68
N THR A 164 -3.78 -15.60 -1.57
CA THR A 164 -4.86 -14.73 -1.10
C THR A 164 -4.23 -13.51 -0.46
N ASN A 165 -4.58 -12.32 -0.96
CA ASN A 165 -4.01 -11.06 -0.51
C ASN A 165 -2.47 -11.06 -0.57
N GLY A 166 -1.92 -11.61 -1.66
CA GLY A 166 -0.49 -11.62 -1.92
C GLY A 166 0.31 -12.71 -1.21
N LEU A 167 -0.31 -13.62 -0.45
CA LEU A 167 0.41 -14.67 0.33
C LEU A 167 -0.26 -16.05 0.19
N GLY A 168 0.48 -17.13 0.50
CA GLY A 168 -0.03 -18.50 0.38
C GLY A 168 0.18 -19.06 -1.03
N GLY A 169 -0.57 -20.08 -1.44
CA GLY A 169 -0.46 -20.63 -2.80
C GLY A 169 0.92 -21.20 -3.15
N THR A 170 1.39 -20.89 -4.36
CA THR A 170 2.76 -21.17 -4.84
C THR A 170 3.64 -19.92 -4.71
N PRO A 171 4.48 -19.79 -3.66
CA PRO A 171 5.26 -18.59 -3.42
C PRO A 171 6.40 -18.39 -4.41
N ALA A 172 6.90 -17.16 -4.43
CA ALA A 172 7.95 -16.70 -5.34
C ALA A 172 9.16 -17.64 -5.38
N PHE A 173 9.68 -17.86 -6.59
CA PHE A 173 10.98 -18.50 -6.78
C PHE A 173 12.08 -17.43 -6.85
N ALA A 174 13.09 -17.52 -5.99
CA ALA A 174 14.29 -16.69 -6.07
C ALA A 174 15.51 -17.59 -6.29
N GLY A 175 16.29 -17.33 -7.34
CA GLY A 175 17.44 -18.14 -7.68
C GLY A 175 17.78 -18.19 -9.17
N PHE A 176 18.38 -19.30 -9.59
CA PHE A 176 18.96 -19.50 -10.91
C PHE A 176 18.60 -20.88 -11.45
N ASP A 177 18.30 -20.96 -12.75
CA ASP A 177 18.07 -22.23 -13.45
C ASP A 177 18.80 -22.24 -14.80
N ALA A 178 19.60 -23.27 -15.05
CA ALA A 178 20.37 -23.41 -16.28
C ALA A 178 19.50 -23.77 -17.49
N GLY A 179 18.30 -24.33 -17.26
CA GLY A 179 17.50 -24.91 -18.33
C GLY A 179 18.13 -26.15 -18.91
N ASP A 180 18.71 -27.01 -18.09
CA ASP A 180 19.22 -28.33 -18.51
C ASP A 180 18.56 -29.49 -17.73
N GLY A 181 17.56 -29.17 -16.90
CA GLY A 181 16.85 -30.11 -16.04
C GLY A 181 17.63 -30.54 -14.79
N THR A 182 18.85 -30.05 -14.57
CA THR A 182 19.74 -30.50 -13.49
C THR A 182 20.37 -29.37 -12.68
N ASN A 183 20.92 -28.34 -13.33
CA ASN A 183 21.67 -27.27 -12.69
C ASN A 183 20.73 -26.11 -12.29
N ARG A 184 20.54 -25.95 -10.99
CA ARG A 184 19.67 -24.94 -10.39
C ARG A 184 20.21 -24.55 -9.00
N LEU A 185 20.01 -23.29 -8.62
CA LEU A 185 20.20 -22.84 -7.25
C LEU A 185 18.92 -22.14 -6.78
N GLU A 186 18.38 -22.57 -5.66
CA GLU A 186 17.26 -21.91 -4.98
C GLU A 186 17.79 -21.12 -3.78
N MET A 187 17.32 -19.89 -3.60
CA MET A 187 17.66 -19.06 -2.45
C MET A 187 16.87 -19.50 -1.19
N PRO A 188 17.34 -19.14 0.01
CA PRO A 188 16.62 -19.43 1.25
C PRO A 188 15.16 -18.95 1.19
N GLY A 189 14.25 -19.85 1.57
CA GLY A 189 12.82 -19.60 1.57
C GLY A 189 12.14 -19.60 0.21
N SER A 190 12.88 -19.69 -0.90
CA SER A 190 12.31 -19.77 -2.26
C SER A 190 11.27 -20.88 -2.37
N CYS A 191 10.19 -20.64 -3.10
CA CYS A 191 9.05 -21.57 -3.21
C CYS A 191 8.36 -21.91 -1.87
N ASN A 192 8.59 -21.10 -0.84
CA ASN A 192 7.96 -21.20 0.47
C ASN A 192 7.54 -19.80 0.95
N ASN A 193 6.55 -19.73 1.85
CA ASN A 193 6.11 -18.46 2.43
C ASN A 193 7.24 -17.74 3.20
N SER A 194 8.29 -18.46 3.62
CA SER A 194 9.46 -17.86 4.26
C SER A 194 10.32 -17.01 3.32
N ILE A 195 10.09 -17.02 2.00
CA ILE A 195 10.80 -16.14 1.04
C ILE A 195 10.68 -14.66 1.41
N ILE A 196 9.63 -14.26 2.12
CA ILE A 196 9.47 -12.89 2.62
C ILE A 196 10.64 -12.41 3.50
N ASN A 197 11.39 -13.35 4.10
CA ASN A 197 12.56 -13.04 4.94
C ASN A 197 13.83 -12.72 4.14
N ILE A 198 13.82 -12.86 2.81
CA ILE A 198 14.99 -12.63 1.94
C ILE A 198 15.55 -11.20 2.04
N VAL A 199 14.73 -10.25 2.49
CA VAL A 199 15.10 -8.85 2.79
C VAL A 199 15.92 -8.71 4.08
N ASN A 200 15.78 -9.65 5.02
CA ASN A 200 16.48 -9.64 6.32
C ASN A 200 17.72 -10.54 6.33
N GLU A 201 17.82 -11.43 5.36
CA GLU A 201 18.93 -12.38 5.19
C GLU A 201 19.91 -11.90 4.12
N THR A 202 21.10 -12.52 4.06
CA THR A 202 22.16 -12.15 3.12
C THR A 202 23.22 -13.24 3.02
N ASN A 203 23.87 -13.35 1.86
CA ASN A 203 25.13 -14.09 1.69
C ASN A 203 26.34 -13.16 1.55
N PHE A 204 26.17 -11.86 1.81
CA PHE A 204 27.20 -10.84 1.69
C PHE A 204 28.11 -10.84 2.91
N ALA A 205 29.42 -10.81 2.71
CA ALA A 205 30.42 -11.04 3.76
C ALA A 205 30.31 -10.06 4.96
N ASN A 206 29.82 -8.84 4.73
CA ASN A 206 29.65 -7.82 5.76
C ASN A 206 28.28 -7.88 6.46
N GLY A 207 27.44 -8.88 6.17
CA GLY A 207 26.14 -9.07 6.82
C GLY A 207 25.09 -8.01 6.45
N LYS A 208 25.21 -7.36 5.29
CA LYS A 208 24.28 -6.32 4.81
C LYS A 208 22.93 -6.98 4.42
N PRO A 209 21.84 -6.80 5.19
CA PRO A 209 20.58 -7.47 4.92
C PRO A 209 20.01 -7.12 3.55
N GLY A 210 19.38 -8.09 2.89
CA GLY A 210 18.73 -7.90 1.60
C GLY A 210 19.68 -7.78 0.41
N VAL A 211 20.99 -7.99 0.60
CA VAL A 211 21.98 -8.02 -0.47
C VAL A 211 22.48 -9.43 -0.68
N TRP A 212 22.43 -9.90 -1.93
CA TRP A 212 22.87 -11.24 -2.29
C TRP A 212 23.76 -11.20 -3.51
N VAL A 213 24.92 -11.84 -3.45
CA VAL A 213 25.92 -11.83 -4.54
C VAL A 213 26.28 -13.25 -4.93
N PHE A 214 26.33 -13.51 -6.24
CA PHE A 214 26.60 -14.83 -6.80
C PHE A 214 27.56 -14.70 -7.98
N ARG A 215 28.44 -15.70 -8.13
CA ARG A 215 29.22 -15.90 -9.36
C ARG A 215 28.54 -16.97 -10.21
N ILE A 216 28.27 -16.67 -11.48
CA ILE A 216 27.31 -17.41 -12.30
C ILE A 216 27.85 -17.91 -13.65
N ASP A 217 29.15 -17.70 -13.94
CA ASP A 217 29.79 -18.08 -15.21
C ASP A 217 30.06 -19.58 -15.37
N ASN A 218 30.29 -20.30 -14.26
CA ASN A 218 30.65 -21.73 -14.28
C ASN A 218 29.42 -22.63 -14.43
N SER A 219 29.62 -23.94 -14.64
CA SER A 219 28.56 -24.96 -14.64
C SER A 219 27.77 -25.07 -13.33
N THR A 220 28.26 -24.45 -12.25
CA THR A 220 27.59 -24.34 -10.96
C THR A 220 27.69 -22.91 -10.45
N ILE A 221 26.65 -22.44 -9.76
CA ILE A 221 26.65 -21.12 -9.10
C ILE A 221 27.53 -21.17 -7.84
N ALA A 222 28.40 -20.18 -7.67
CA ALA A 222 29.21 -20.04 -6.46
C ALA A 222 28.70 -18.91 -5.57
N THR A 223 28.63 -19.18 -4.27
CA THR A 223 28.29 -18.21 -3.21
C THR A 223 29.54 -17.77 -2.45
N PRO A 224 29.52 -16.59 -1.81
CA PRO A 224 30.57 -16.17 -0.89
C PRO A 224 30.84 -17.21 0.20
N ALA A 225 32.08 -17.27 0.67
CA ALA A 225 32.40 -18.10 1.83
C ALA A 225 31.67 -17.55 3.06
N PRO A 226 31.17 -18.40 3.98
CA PRO A 226 30.60 -17.95 5.23
C PRO A 226 31.61 -17.07 5.99
N PRO A 227 31.17 -16.00 6.68
CA PRO A 227 32.07 -15.23 7.54
C PRO A 227 32.72 -16.18 8.55
N SER A 228 34.05 -16.23 8.55
CA SER A 228 34.82 -17.15 9.37
C SER A 228 34.70 -16.80 10.85
N SER A 229 33.72 -17.36 11.55
CA SER A 229 33.63 -17.35 13.01
C SER A 229 34.10 -18.68 13.60
N THR A 230 35.37 -18.67 14.07
CA THR A 230 35.95 -19.45 15.21
C THR A 230 36.38 -20.94 15.07
N PRO A 231 37.33 -21.43 15.92
CA PRO A 231 38.14 -22.66 15.79
C PRO A 231 37.39 -23.99 16.08
N PRO A 232 38.00 -25.18 15.87
CA PRO A 232 37.28 -26.44 15.76
C PRO A 232 37.04 -27.10 17.11
N VAL A 233 35.81 -27.52 17.42
CA VAL A 233 35.55 -28.63 18.36
C VAL A 233 34.29 -29.43 17.97
N SER A 234 34.55 -30.69 17.63
CA SER A 234 33.83 -31.96 17.87
C SER A 234 32.36 -32.14 17.51
N THR A 235 32.17 -33.02 16.53
CA THR A 235 30.97 -33.79 16.21
C THR A 235 30.59 -34.77 17.32
N ILE A 236 29.29 -34.91 17.59
CA ILE A 236 28.68 -36.16 18.07
C ILE A 236 27.50 -36.48 17.15
N SER A 237 27.57 -37.66 16.52
CA SER A 237 26.55 -38.25 15.65
C SER A 237 25.66 -39.19 16.45
N LEU A 238 24.37 -39.26 16.08
CA LEU A 238 23.44 -40.41 16.11
C LEU A 238 22.10 -39.86 15.60
N GLY A 239 21.33 -40.44 14.69
CA GLY A 239 21.32 -41.72 13.99
C GLY A 239 19.93 -41.80 13.34
N SER A 240 19.89 -42.17 12.06
CA SER A 240 18.67 -42.34 11.24
C SER A 240 17.72 -43.40 11.78
N THR A 241 16.41 -43.31 11.46
CA THR A 241 15.66 -44.43 10.85
C THR A 241 14.35 -43.99 10.20
N THR A 242 14.08 -44.67 9.10
CA THR A 242 13.05 -44.60 8.05
C THR A 242 11.72 -45.27 8.41
N SER A 243 10.60 -44.85 7.79
CA SER A 243 9.69 -45.70 6.95
C SER A 243 8.33 -45.02 6.68
N GLY A 244 7.91 -44.91 5.41
CA GLY A 244 6.49 -44.73 5.00
C GLY A 244 5.74 -46.08 4.97
N PRO A 245 4.69 -46.31 4.14
CA PRO A 245 3.84 -45.42 3.32
C PRO A 245 2.32 -45.78 3.39
N SER A 246 1.51 -45.18 2.50
CA SER A 246 0.31 -45.72 1.80
C SER A 246 -1.06 -45.00 1.96
N THR A 247 -1.59 -44.60 0.80
CA THR A 247 -2.95 -44.13 0.42
C THR A 247 -3.93 -45.32 0.28
N PRO A 248 -5.29 -45.15 0.22
CA PRO A 248 -5.99 -44.75 -1.03
C PRO A 248 -7.33 -43.96 -0.88
N ALA A 249 -7.77 -43.41 -2.02
CA ALA A 249 -8.96 -42.60 -2.31
C ALA A 249 -10.31 -43.36 -2.36
N VAL A 250 -11.46 -42.67 -2.21
CA VAL A 250 -12.74 -42.91 -2.95
C VAL A 250 -13.66 -41.65 -2.94
N ILE A 251 -13.93 -41.08 -4.13
CA ILE A 251 -15.19 -40.66 -4.81
C ILE A 251 -16.44 -40.40 -3.91
N THR A 252 -17.22 -39.30 -4.04
CA THR A 252 -18.43 -39.20 -4.92
C THR A 252 -18.99 -37.77 -5.05
N THR A 253 -19.48 -37.46 -6.25
CA THR A 253 -20.14 -36.25 -6.77
C THR A 253 -21.63 -36.08 -6.40
N ILE A 254 -22.18 -34.89 -6.78
CA ILE A 254 -23.58 -34.52 -7.19
C ILE A 254 -24.24 -33.55 -6.18
N ALA A 255 -24.87 -32.39 -6.47
CA ALA A 255 -25.28 -31.65 -7.68
C ALA A 255 -25.54 -30.16 -7.32
N GLN A 256 -25.49 -29.27 -8.33
CA GLN A 256 -26.16 -27.97 -8.33
C GLN A 256 -27.70 -28.12 -8.41
N PRO A 257 -28.46 -27.07 -8.03
CA PRO A 257 -29.27 -26.42 -9.06
C PRO A 257 -29.22 -24.89 -8.99
N GLY A 258 -29.32 -24.29 -10.18
CA GLY A 258 -29.38 -22.85 -10.41
C GLY A 258 -30.80 -22.24 -10.30
N PRO A 259 -31.11 -21.15 -11.06
CA PRO A 259 -31.62 -19.91 -10.47
C PRO A 259 -33.06 -19.54 -10.91
N SER A 260 -33.75 -18.65 -10.15
CA SER A 260 -34.87 -17.84 -10.69
C SER A 260 -35.22 -16.57 -9.88
N THR A 261 -34.91 -15.40 -10.47
CA THR A 261 -35.74 -14.18 -10.71
C THR A 261 -36.85 -13.68 -9.74
N THR A 262 -36.59 -12.51 -9.09
CA THR A 262 -37.33 -11.19 -8.96
C THR A 262 -38.86 -11.09 -8.71
N PRO A 263 -39.43 -9.89 -8.33
CA PRO A 263 -38.92 -8.67 -7.66
C PRO A 263 -39.83 -8.11 -6.52
N GLY A 264 -39.31 -7.22 -5.67
CA GLY A 264 -40.12 -6.38 -4.74
C GLY A 264 -39.31 -5.27 -4.06
N SER A 265 -39.71 -4.01 -4.27
CA SER A 265 -39.25 -2.80 -3.56
C SER A 265 -39.84 -2.77 -2.13
N THR A 266 -39.34 -2.10 -1.09
CA THR A 266 -38.82 -0.72 -0.91
C THR A 266 -38.10 -0.58 0.46
N THR A 267 -37.13 0.35 0.51
CA THR A 267 -36.68 1.19 1.66
C THR A 267 -36.01 0.57 2.92
N SER A 268 -34.67 0.57 2.95
CA SER A 268 -33.82 1.51 3.72
C SER A 268 -32.37 0.98 3.71
N LEU A 269 -31.43 1.79 3.20
CA LEU A 269 -30.00 1.46 3.19
C LEU A 269 -29.48 1.50 4.63
N SER A 270 -29.44 0.35 5.28
CA SER A 270 -28.66 0.17 6.50
C SER A 270 -27.21 0.03 6.08
N ASN A 271 -26.38 1.05 6.31
CA ASN A 271 -24.93 0.94 6.12
C ASN A 271 -24.39 -0.05 7.14
N SER A 272 -24.28 -1.32 6.74
CA SER A 272 -23.83 -2.45 7.57
C SER A 272 -22.35 -2.37 7.97
N ASP A 273 -21.58 -1.47 7.37
CA ASP A 273 -20.12 -1.37 7.56
C ASP A 273 -19.72 -0.41 8.68
N GLY A 274 -20.63 0.43 9.16
CA GLY A 274 -20.36 1.47 10.16
C GLY A 274 -21.01 2.80 9.79
N THR A 275 -20.87 3.81 10.66
CA THR A 275 -21.34 5.18 10.37
C THR A 275 -20.28 5.92 9.56
N PRO A 276 -20.56 6.43 8.34
CA PRO A 276 -19.62 7.28 7.61
C PRO A 276 -19.19 8.50 8.43
N CYS A 277 -17.96 8.98 8.23
CA CYS A 277 -17.51 10.25 8.80
C CYS A 277 -18.45 11.39 8.36
N ASN A 278 -18.81 12.27 9.31
CA ASN A 278 -19.63 13.42 8.99
C ASN A 278 -18.88 14.36 8.03
N CYS A 279 -19.63 14.94 7.09
CA CYS A 279 -19.12 15.96 6.18
C CYS A 279 -19.93 17.25 6.31
N ASN A 280 -19.37 18.22 7.00
CA ASN A 280 -19.93 19.53 7.26
C ASN A 280 -18.84 20.60 7.19
N ASN A 281 -18.93 21.48 6.20
CA ASN A 281 -17.97 22.57 5.97
C ASN A 281 -17.76 23.46 7.20
N SER A 282 -18.82 23.72 7.99
CA SER A 282 -18.72 24.56 9.20
C SER A 282 -17.87 23.97 10.32
N GLY A 283 -17.60 22.66 10.27
CA GLY A 283 -16.71 21.98 11.20
C GLY A 283 -15.38 21.56 10.57
N LEU A 284 -15.00 22.14 9.43
CA LEU A 284 -13.68 21.90 8.85
C LEU A 284 -12.61 22.72 9.58
N TRP A 285 -11.60 22.03 10.09
CA TRP A 285 -10.36 22.61 10.63
C TRP A 285 -9.15 21.98 9.94
N LEU A 286 -8.50 22.73 9.07
CA LEU A 286 -7.31 22.26 8.36
C LEU A 286 -6.39 23.42 8.00
N ASP A 287 -5.18 23.08 7.55
CA ASP A 287 -4.38 23.96 6.72
C ASP A 287 -4.55 23.55 5.25
N LEU A 288 -5.16 24.43 4.46
CA LEU A 288 -5.54 24.20 3.08
C LEU A 288 -4.69 25.05 2.13
N LEU A 289 -4.11 24.44 1.10
CA LEU A 289 -3.52 25.17 -0.02
C LEU A 289 -4.30 24.88 -1.30
N LEU A 290 -4.83 25.93 -1.91
CA LEU A 290 -5.46 25.89 -3.22
C LEU A 290 -4.37 26.14 -4.27
N VAL A 291 -4.16 25.19 -5.18
CA VAL A 291 -3.10 25.24 -6.18
C VAL A 291 -3.73 25.16 -7.56
N ILE A 292 -3.70 26.28 -8.29
CA ILE A 292 -4.53 26.46 -9.49
C ILE A 292 -3.65 26.69 -10.72
N ASP A 293 -3.85 25.87 -11.74
CA ASP A 293 -3.24 26.05 -13.05
C ASP A 293 -3.75 27.34 -13.70
N ARG A 294 -2.84 28.23 -14.08
CA ARG A 294 -3.11 29.52 -14.76
C ARG A 294 -2.60 29.56 -16.20
N SER A 295 -2.25 28.40 -16.76
CA SER A 295 -1.75 28.25 -18.11
C SER A 295 -2.83 28.48 -19.17
N ALA A 296 -2.41 28.58 -20.42
CA ALA A 296 -3.27 28.61 -21.60
C ALA A 296 -4.20 27.38 -21.71
N GLY A 297 -3.89 26.27 -21.02
CA GLY A 297 -4.73 25.07 -20.99
C GLY A 297 -6.05 25.26 -20.23
N VAL A 298 -6.09 26.15 -19.24
CA VAL A 298 -7.30 26.47 -18.46
C VAL A 298 -8.11 27.59 -19.12
N GLY A 299 -7.44 28.65 -19.60
CA GLY A 299 -8.10 29.82 -20.15
C GLY A 299 -8.76 30.74 -19.11
N VAL A 300 -9.27 31.90 -19.56
CA VAL A 300 -9.92 32.90 -18.68
C VAL A 300 -11.26 32.39 -18.15
N ASP A 301 -12.05 31.77 -19.01
CA ASP A 301 -13.35 31.20 -18.62
C ASP A 301 -13.16 30.08 -17.59
N GLY A 302 -12.13 29.25 -17.78
CA GLY A 302 -11.86 28.19 -16.84
C GLY A 302 -11.36 28.65 -15.47
N LEU A 303 -10.55 29.70 -15.42
CA LEU A 303 -10.20 30.32 -14.14
C LEU A 303 -11.44 30.90 -13.41
N THR A 304 -12.39 31.44 -14.16
CA THR A 304 -13.66 31.94 -13.60
C THR A 304 -14.52 30.79 -13.08
N GLU A 305 -14.56 29.66 -13.79
CA GLU A 305 -15.27 28.46 -13.36
C GLU A 305 -14.63 27.85 -12.10
N ILE A 306 -13.31 27.68 -12.08
CA ILE A 306 -12.57 27.17 -10.92
C ILE A 306 -12.82 28.06 -9.69
N ALA A 307 -12.81 29.38 -9.86
CA ALA A 307 -13.15 30.32 -8.79
C ALA A 307 -14.55 30.07 -8.22
N GLY A 308 -15.55 29.91 -9.09
CA GLY A 308 -16.92 29.59 -8.70
C GLY A 308 -17.05 28.25 -7.97
N GLN A 309 -16.38 27.20 -8.48
CA GLN A 309 -16.37 25.87 -7.86
C GLN A 309 -15.73 25.90 -6.47
N LEU A 310 -14.58 26.55 -6.31
CA LEU A 310 -13.91 26.69 -5.02
C LEU A 310 -14.70 27.55 -4.04
N ALA A 311 -15.30 28.65 -4.51
CA ALA A 311 -16.18 29.48 -3.68
C ALA A 311 -17.39 28.68 -3.15
N ALA A 312 -17.99 27.84 -3.99
CA ALA A 312 -19.09 26.97 -3.59
C ALA A 312 -18.65 25.86 -2.63
N ALA A 313 -17.54 25.18 -2.92
CA ALA A 313 -17.02 24.08 -2.11
C ALA A 313 -16.54 24.54 -0.73
N LEU A 314 -16.02 25.77 -0.63
CA LEU A 314 -15.55 26.36 0.62
C LEU A 314 -16.60 27.20 1.34
N ASN A 315 -17.85 27.20 0.85
CA ASN A 315 -18.93 27.91 1.50
C ASN A 315 -19.14 27.37 2.93
N ASN A 316 -19.32 28.29 3.89
CA ASN A 316 -19.40 28.03 5.33
C ASN A 316 -18.15 27.41 5.98
N VAL A 317 -17.02 27.32 5.30
CA VAL A 317 -15.76 26.92 5.94
C VAL A 317 -15.29 28.06 6.87
N PRO A 318 -14.97 27.79 8.15
CA PRO A 318 -14.54 28.82 9.09
C PRO A 318 -13.10 29.26 8.81
N ILE A 319 -12.89 30.12 7.81
CA ILE A 319 -11.57 30.65 7.44
C ILE A 319 -11.15 31.72 8.45
N ALA A 320 -10.03 31.50 9.15
CA ALA A 320 -9.49 32.44 10.12
C ALA A 320 -7.99 32.23 10.38
N GLN A 321 -7.37 33.15 11.12
CA GLN A 321 -6.00 32.98 11.65
C GLN A 321 -5.96 32.57 13.12
N LYS A 322 -7.03 32.88 13.85
CA LYS A 322 -7.26 32.53 15.26
C LYS A 322 -8.76 32.58 15.52
N ALA A 323 -9.35 31.52 16.06
CA ALA A 323 -10.78 31.48 16.39
C ALA A 323 -11.02 31.53 17.91
N GLN A 324 -12.26 31.84 18.32
CA GLN A 324 -12.69 31.74 19.72
C GLN A 324 -12.86 30.28 20.18
N ASN A 325 -13.24 29.40 19.26
CA ASN A 325 -13.32 27.95 19.47
C ASN A 325 -12.33 27.34 18.46
N ASP A 326 -11.28 26.62 18.86
CA ASP A 326 -10.11 26.25 18.02
C ASP A 326 -10.37 25.45 16.70
N PHE A 327 -11.61 25.34 16.21
CA PHE A 327 -11.98 24.78 14.91
C PHE A 327 -12.07 25.89 13.85
N TYR A 328 -10.95 26.09 13.15
CA TYR A 328 -10.90 26.98 12.00
C TYR A 328 -9.91 26.46 10.97
N THR A 329 -10.11 26.88 9.73
CA THR A 329 -9.26 26.54 8.59
C THR A 329 -8.39 27.73 8.20
N ARG A 330 -7.10 27.50 7.98
CA ARG A 330 -6.24 28.46 7.26
C ARG A 330 -6.20 28.08 5.81
N VAL A 331 -6.27 29.06 4.93
CA VAL A 331 -6.19 28.85 3.49
C VAL A 331 -4.99 29.62 2.95
N GLY A 332 -4.29 29.04 1.99
CA GLY A 332 -3.39 29.75 1.08
C GLY A 332 -3.78 29.49 -0.37
N LEU A 333 -3.39 30.41 -1.26
CA LEU A 333 -3.73 30.39 -2.66
C LEU A 333 -2.46 30.53 -3.50
N ILE A 334 -2.24 29.55 -4.37
CA ILE A 334 -1.08 29.44 -5.25
C ILE A 334 -1.60 29.29 -6.68
N VAL A 335 -1.01 30.03 -7.61
CA VAL A 335 -1.25 29.86 -9.05
C VAL A 335 0.04 29.42 -9.73
N TYR A 336 -0.05 28.51 -10.70
CA TYR A 336 1.12 27.96 -11.38
C TYR A 336 0.94 27.76 -12.88
N SER A 337 2.05 27.80 -13.60
CA SER A 337 2.21 27.39 -14.99
C SER A 337 3.67 26.97 -15.21
N SER A 338 4.46 27.59 -16.09
CA SER A 338 5.93 27.45 -16.12
C SER A 338 6.64 28.02 -14.88
N ASP A 339 5.97 28.89 -14.14
CA ASP A 339 6.40 29.44 -12.86
C ASP A 339 5.28 29.34 -11.81
N VAL A 340 5.60 29.69 -10.56
CA VAL A 340 4.67 29.60 -9.44
C VAL A 340 4.60 30.98 -8.78
N GLN A 341 3.38 31.41 -8.44
CA GLN A 341 3.12 32.61 -7.67
C GLN A 341 2.23 32.27 -6.48
N VAL A 342 2.70 32.61 -5.28
CA VAL A 342 1.90 32.54 -4.06
C VAL A 342 1.13 33.85 -3.93
N ILE A 343 -0.19 33.80 -4.10
CA ILE A 343 -1.08 34.96 -3.92
C ILE A 343 -1.22 35.26 -2.42
N GLY A 344 -1.46 34.21 -1.63
CA GLY A 344 -1.49 34.26 -0.18
C GLY A 344 -0.99 32.96 0.43
N ASP A 345 -0.15 33.03 1.46
CA ASP A 345 0.25 31.86 2.25
C ASP A 345 -0.79 31.56 3.36
N LEU A 346 -0.52 30.56 4.22
CA LEU A 346 -1.46 30.16 5.27
C LEU A 346 -1.75 31.28 6.29
N LYS A 347 -0.95 32.35 6.35
CA LYS A 347 -1.13 33.49 7.27
C LYS A 347 -1.91 34.65 6.65
N HIS A 348 -2.23 34.57 5.36
CA HIS A 348 -2.75 35.69 4.60
C HIS A 348 -4.24 35.96 4.86
N TYR A 349 -5.12 34.97 4.64
CA TYR A 349 -6.57 35.18 4.72
C TYR A 349 -7.08 35.10 6.15
N THR A 350 -7.75 36.16 6.62
CA THR A 350 -8.33 36.23 7.97
C THR A 350 -9.83 35.90 8.01
N ASN A 351 -10.49 35.83 6.86
CA ASN A 351 -11.91 35.51 6.68
C ASN A 351 -12.16 35.02 5.24
N SER A 352 -13.39 34.56 4.97
CA SER A 352 -13.82 34.10 3.65
C SER A 352 -13.83 35.19 2.59
N ASP A 353 -14.19 36.43 2.95
CA ASP A 353 -14.34 37.52 1.99
C ASP A 353 -13.02 37.87 1.30
N GLY A 354 -11.91 37.88 2.05
CA GLY A 354 -10.57 38.08 1.49
C GLY A 354 -10.20 37.01 0.47
N LEU A 355 -10.49 35.74 0.76
CA LEU A 355 -10.24 34.64 -0.17
C LEU A 355 -11.11 34.75 -1.42
N LEU A 356 -12.41 35.07 -1.26
CA LEU A 356 -13.35 35.20 -2.38
C LEU A 356 -12.93 36.32 -3.33
N ASN A 357 -12.46 37.46 -2.82
CA ASN A 357 -11.97 38.56 -3.65
C ASN A 357 -10.80 38.13 -4.55
N ASP A 358 -9.84 37.38 -4.02
CA ASP A 358 -8.70 36.89 -4.80
C ASP A 358 -9.08 35.77 -5.77
N LEU A 359 -9.98 34.86 -5.38
CA LEU A 359 -10.52 33.82 -6.26
C LEU A 359 -11.20 34.45 -7.49
N PHE A 360 -12.07 35.44 -7.29
CA PHE A 360 -12.74 36.14 -8.40
C PHE A 360 -11.84 37.13 -9.15
N SER A 361 -10.59 37.30 -8.71
CA SER A 361 -9.56 38.05 -9.42
C SER A 361 -8.53 37.16 -10.12
N LEU A 362 -8.72 35.82 -10.15
CA LEU A 362 -7.74 34.88 -10.71
C LEU A 362 -7.39 35.15 -12.17
N THR A 363 -8.33 35.68 -12.96
CA THR A 363 -8.16 35.98 -14.38
C THR A 363 -7.04 36.99 -14.65
N GLN A 364 -6.69 37.85 -13.68
CA GLN A 364 -5.56 38.77 -13.81
C GLN A 364 -4.19 38.06 -13.89
N TYR A 365 -4.12 36.83 -13.39
CA TYR A 365 -2.90 36.02 -13.38
C TYR A 365 -2.79 35.09 -14.58
N TYR A 366 -3.78 35.07 -15.47
CA TYR A 366 -3.81 34.20 -16.65
C TYR A 366 -2.59 34.42 -17.56
N LYS A 367 -1.99 33.33 -18.05
CA LYS A 367 -0.86 33.36 -18.99
C LYS A 367 -1.24 32.78 -20.37
N PRO A 368 -1.73 33.59 -21.33
CA PRO A 368 -2.29 33.11 -22.59
C PRO A 368 -1.33 32.38 -23.52
N SER A 369 -0.03 32.62 -23.39
CA SER A 369 1.00 31.99 -24.23
C SER A 369 1.75 30.86 -23.51
N ASP A 370 1.52 30.67 -22.22
CA ASP A 370 2.20 29.65 -21.43
C ASP A 370 1.39 28.35 -21.47
N ARG A 371 1.92 27.34 -22.15
CA ARG A 371 1.27 26.01 -22.28
C ARG A 371 1.82 24.99 -21.27
N ILE A 372 2.60 25.45 -20.30
CA ILE A 372 3.24 24.60 -19.31
C ILE A 372 2.43 24.62 -18.01
N ALA A 373 2.09 23.44 -17.47
CA ALA A 373 1.64 23.24 -16.11
C ALA A 373 2.71 22.48 -15.29
N ASP A 374 3.65 23.21 -14.67
CA ASP A 374 4.73 22.61 -13.85
C ASP A 374 4.21 22.26 -12.43
N ILE A 375 3.54 21.12 -12.33
CA ILE A 375 2.96 20.61 -11.09
C ILE A 375 4.06 20.36 -10.03
N GLY A 376 5.23 19.90 -10.45
CA GLY A 376 6.34 19.59 -9.53
C GLY A 376 6.77 20.83 -8.76
N LYS A 377 6.97 21.95 -9.46
CA LYS A 377 7.30 23.23 -8.84
C LYS A 377 6.20 23.75 -7.92
N ALA A 378 4.93 23.56 -8.32
CA ALA A 378 3.77 23.97 -7.53
C ALA A 378 3.66 23.17 -6.21
N LEU A 379 3.74 21.84 -6.28
CA LEU A 379 3.70 20.97 -5.10
C LEU A 379 4.89 21.19 -4.16
N LYS A 380 6.09 21.43 -4.70
CA LYS A 380 7.28 21.77 -3.89
C LYS A 380 7.11 23.09 -3.14
N THR A 381 6.47 24.07 -3.78
CA THR A 381 6.13 25.35 -3.13
C THR A 381 5.11 25.13 -2.01
N ALA A 382 4.07 24.34 -2.26
CA ALA A 382 3.07 23.99 -1.26
C ALA A 382 3.68 23.23 -0.06
N GLN A 383 4.52 22.23 -0.32
CA GLN A 383 5.26 21.48 0.70
C GLN A 383 6.11 22.41 1.58
N THR A 384 6.80 23.39 0.97
CA THR A 384 7.62 24.37 1.70
C THR A 384 6.76 25.24 2.63
N ILE A 385 5.57 25.67 2.19
CA ILE A 385 4.64 26.44 3.03
C ILE A 385 4.17 25.60 4.22
N PHE A 386 3.80 24.34 4.01
CA PHE A 386 3.42 23.46 5.13
C PHE A 386 4.56 23.23 6.11
N GLN A 387 5.78 22.95 5.62
CA GLN A 387 6.95 22.75 6.47
C GLN A 387 7.24 23.99 7.33
N THR A 388 7.16 25.19 6.76
CA THR A 388 7.50 26.43 7.46
C THR A 388 6.39 27.00 8.33
N GLN A 389 5.12 26.73 8.02
CA GLN A 389 3.99 27.41 8.66
C GLN A 389 2.95 26.48 9.33
N SER A 390 3.12 25.16 9.20
CA SER A 390 2.21 24.17 9.77
C SER A 390 2.97 23.11 10.58
N LEU A 391 3.89 22.38 9.94
CA LEU A 391 4.53 21.19 10.52
C LEU A 391 5.48 21.50 11.69
N ASN A 392 6.11 22.67 11.69
CA ASN A 392 7.03 23.10 12.76
C ASN A 392 6.34 23.83 13.94
N ILE A 393 5.00 23.90 13.96
CA ILE A 393 4.24 24.57 15.01
C ILE A 393 3.66 23.51 15.96
N THR A 394 4.32 23.30 17.10
CA THR A 394 3.92 22.31 18.12
C THR A 394 2.54 22.59 18.74
N SER A 395 2.04 23.82 18.64
CA SER A 395 0.77 24.23 19.22
C SER A 395 -0.46 23.97 18.35
N ARG A 396 -0.30 23.54 17.09
CA ARG A 396 -1.43 23.33 16.16
C ARG A 396 -1.20 22.13 15.25
N ASN A 397 -1.59 20.94 15.73
CA ASN A 397 -1.54 19.73 14.93
C ASN A 397 -2.90 19.48 14.25
N VAL A 398 -3.09 20.06 13.06
CA VAL A 398 -4.30 19.94 12.23
C VAL A 398 -4.01 19.14 10.95
N PRO A 399 -5.03 18.53 10.29
CA PRO A 399 -4.84 17.97 8.95
C PRO A 399 -4.40 19.04 7.94
N LYS A 400 -3.63 18.60 6.94
CA LYS A 400 -3.08 19.45 5.86
C LYS A 400 -3.58 18.93 4.53
N ALA A 401 -4.08 19.79 3.67
CA ALA A 401 -4.60 19.39 2.36
C ALA A 401 -4.19 20.35 1.25
N VAL A 402 -3.94 19.80 0.07
CA VAL A 402 -3.78 20.52 -1.19
C VAL A 402 -4.99 20.21 -2.06
N VAL A 403 -5.61 21.24 -2.64
CA VAL A 403 -6.56 21.07 -3.76
C VAL A 403 -5.86 21.57 -5.02
N LEU A 404 -5.50 20.66 -5.90
CA LEU A 404 -4.76 20.91 -7.14
C LEU A 404 -5.70 20.86 -8.34
N TYR A 405 -5.92 22.00 -8.98
CA TYR A 405 -6.57 22.06 -10.30
C TYR A 405 -5.49 22.06 -11.39
N ALA A 406 -5.55 21.07 -12.29
CA ALA A 406 -4.58 20.91 -13.37
C ALA A 406 -5.27 20.67 -14.71
N SER A 407 -4.83 21.35 -15.77
CA SER A 407 -5.31 21.12 -17.15
C SER A 407 -4.47 20.12 -17.95
N SER A 408 -3.25 19.87 -17.47
CA SER A 408 -2.30 18.96 -18.11
C SER A 408 -1.28 18.46 -17.09
N TYR A 409 -0.58 17.37 -17.42
CA TYR A 409 0.50 16.84 -16.61
C TYR A 409 1.83 16.93 -17.38
N ASN A 410 2.70 17.85 -16.97
CA ASN A 410 4.03 18.01 -17.56
C ASN A 410 5.13 17.68 -16.55
N LYS A 411 5.91 16.64 -16.82
CA LYS A 411 7.13 16.31 -16.05
C LYS A 411 8.30 17.11 -16.63
N ILE A 412 8.69 18.20 -15.97
CA ILE A 412 9.74 19.09 -16.49
C ILE A 412 11.03 18.97 -15.67
N ASN A 413 11.05 19.48 -14.43
CA ASN A 413 12.27 19.57 -13.63
C ASN A 413 12.19 18.79 -12.30
N ASP A 414 11.18 19.10 -11.49
CA ASP A 414 10.90 18.39 -10.25
C ASP A 414 9.86 17.28 -10.53
N ASP A 415 10.13 16.04 -10.10
CA ASP A 415 9.22 14.91 -10.33
C ASP A 415 7.99 15.01 -9.40
N PRO A 416 6.78 15.28 -9.94
CA PRO A 416 5.59 15.47 -9.12
C PRO A 416 5.24 14.24 -8.29
N VAL A 417 5.52 13.02 -8.80
CA VAL A 417 5.25 11.76 -8.08
C VAL A 417 6.11 11.63 -6.83
N THR A 418 7.39 12.01 -6.93
CA THR A 418 8.32 11.95 -5.80
C THR A 418 7.90 12.93 -4.71
N ILE A 419 7.54 14.16 -5.08
CA ILE A 419 7.10 15.17 -4.11
C ILE A 419 5.77 14.77 -3.47
N ALA A 420 4.80 14.32 -4.27
CA ALA A 420 3.51 13.87 -3.78
C ALA A 420 3.64 12.68 -2.81
N SER A 421 4.53 11.73 -3.10
CA SER A 421 4.83 10.62 -2.18
C SER A 421 5.39 11.12 -0.84
N GLN A 422 6.31 12.09 -0.85
CA GLN A 422 6.84 12.70 0.37
C GLN A 422 5.75 13.44 1.17
N MET A 423 4.86 14.16 0.48
CA MET A 423 3.74 14.86 1.09
C MET A 423 2.75 13.88 1.74
N ASN A 424 2.35 12.83 1.03
CA ASN A 424 1.49 11.76 1.56
C ASN A 424 2.14 11.08 2.78
N ASN A 425 3.45 10.78 2.73
CA ASN A 425 4.20 10.23 3.86
C ASN A 425 4.29 11.20 5.06
N SER A 426 4.10 12.49 4.83
CA SER A 426 4.05 13.53 5.87
C SER A 426 2.61 13.84 6.31
N ASN A 427 1.65 12.97 6.01
CA ASN A 427 0.21 13.15 6.29
C ASN A 427 -0.39 14.44 5.68
N ILE A 428 0.07 14.81 4.49
CA ILE A 428 -0.52 15.89 3.69
C ILE A 428 -1.37 15.26 2.59
N PHE A 429 -2.65 15.57 2.58
CA PHE A 429 -3.61 15.08 1.59
C PHE A 429 -3.49 15.89 0.29
N ILE A 430 -3.55 15.23 -0.86
CA ILE A 430 -3.53 15.86 -2.19
C ILE A 430 -4.81 15.46 -2.92
N ILE A 431 -5.69 16.43 -3.09
CA ILE A 431 -6.94 16.32 -3.84
C ILE A 431 -6.70 16.90 -5.22
N THR A 432 -6.82 16.10 -6.28
CA THR A 432 -6.60 16.56 -7.66
C THR A 432 -7.91 16.67 -8.41
N ILE A 433 -8.09 17.78 -9.10
CA ILE A 433 -9.19 18.04 -10.02
C ILE A 433 -8.60 18.18 -11.42
N ASN A 434 -8.91 17.22 -12.29
CA ASN A 434 -8.54 17.26 -13.70
C ASN A 434 -9.48 18.21 -14.46
N TYR A 435 -8.96 19.39 -14.82
CA TYR A 435 -9.71 20.45 -15.49
C TYR A 435 -9.68 20.28 -17.03
N HIS A 436 -10.82 19.93 -17.62
CA HIS A 436 -11.05 19.82 -19.08
C HIS A 436 -10.07 18.92 -19.85
N ASP A 437 -9.96 17.65 -19.47
CA ASP A 437 -9.27 16.65 -20.28
C ASP A 437 -10.25 15.79 -21.09
N ASN A 438 -10.56 16.20 -22.33
CA ASN A 438 -11.28 15.35 -23.28
C ASN A 438 -10.41 14.22 -23.87
N SER A 439 -9.14 14.08 -23.45
CA SER A 439 -8.18 13.13 -23.99
C SER A 439 -7.80 11.98 -23.05
N GLY A 440 -8.23 12.01 -21.78
CA GLY A 440 -8.08 10.92 -20.80
C GLY A 440 -6.65 10.66 -20.31
N VAL A 441 -5.64 11.36 -20.84
CA VAL A 441 -4.21 11.11 -20.52
C VAL A 441 -3.78 11.79 -19.21
N ALA A 442 -4.42 12.88 -18.79
CA ALA A 442 -4.07 13.57 -17.55
C ALA A 442 -4.63 12.88 -16.29
N THR A 443 -5.77 12.17 -16.39
CA THR A 443 -6.41 11.51 -15.23
C THR A 443 -5.51 10.43 -14.61
N ASP A 444 -4.88 9.60 -15.43
CA ASP A 444 -4.02 8.50 -14.95
C ASP A 444 -2.70 8.98 -14.35
N LEU A 445 -2.25 10.18 -14.72
CA LEU A 445 -1.04 10.81 -14.18
C LEU A 445 -1.34 11.60 -12.90
N LEU A 446 -2.49 12.27 -12.83
CA LEU A 446 -2.96 12.92 -11.61
C LEU A 446 -3.28 11.90 -10.50
N ASN A 447 -3.76 10.71 -10.86
CA ASN A 447 -3.89 9.56 -9.95
C ASN A 447 -2.58 9.17 -9.24
N GLN A 448 -1.42 9.42 -9.85
CA GLN A 448 -0.12 9.06 -9.26
C GLN A 448 0.36 10.05 -8.21
N ILE A 449 -0.22 11.25 -8.18
CA ILE A 449 0.16 12.33 -7.26
C ILE A 449 -0.93 12.65 -6.24
N SER A 450 -2.17 12.24 -6.47
CA SER A 450 -3.24 12.40 -5.51
C SER A 450 -3.04 11.49 -4.29
N THR A 451 -3.64 11.85 -3.17
CA THR A 451 -3.95 10.86 -2.15
C THR A 451 -4.90 9.84 -2.76
N PRO A 452 -4.73 8.53 -2.50
CA PRO A 452 -5.55 7.49 -3.13
C PRO A 452 -7.05 7.81 -3.05
N TYR A 453 -7.74 7.69 -4.19
CA TYR A 453 -9.17 7.99 -4.36
C TYR A 453 -9.58 9.45 -4.16
N MET A 454 -8.62 10.38 -4.17
CA MET A 454 -8.86 11.82 -4.17
C MET A 454 -8.46 12.47 -5.51
N ASN A 455 -8.61 11.74 -6.62
CA ASN A 455 -8.50 12.29 -7.97
C ASN A 455 -9.86 12.29 -8.65
N PHE A 456 -10.25 13.46 -9.15
CA PHE A 456 -11.59 13.70 -9.66
C PHE A 456 -11.52 14.45 -11.00
N SER A 457 -12.56 14.32 -11.82
CA SER A 457 -12.71 15.11 -13.05
C SER A 457 -13.54 16.37 -12.80
N SER A 458 -13.26 17.44 -13.55
CA SER A 458 -13.88 18.76 -13.37
C SER A 458 -15.29 18.90 -13.96
N ASN A 459 -16.08 17.84 -14.10
CA ASN A 459 -17.46 18.01 -14.56
C ASN A 459 -18.18 18.95 -13.57
N ALA A 460 -18.77 20.04 -14.09
CA ALA A 460 -19.11 21.25 -13.32
C ALA A 460 -20.01 21.03 -12.08
N ASN A 461 -20.75 19.93 -12.02
CA ASN A 461 -21.60 19.58 -10.87
C ASN A 461 -20.90 18.66 -9.85
N ASP A 462 -19.90 17.88 -10.28
CA ASP A 462 -19.21 16.92 -9.42
C ASP A 462 -18.06 17.59 -8.66
N ALA A 463 -17.30 18.51 -9.30
CA ALA A 463 -16.11 19.12 -8.70
C ALA A 463 -16.35 19.77 -7.32
N VAL A 464 -17.49 20.48 -7.15
CA VAL A 464 -17.86 21.09 -5.86
C VAL A 464 -18.04 20.04 -4.76
N ALA A 465 -18.76 18.95 -5.09
CA ALA A 465 -19.01 17.86 -4.17
C ALA A 465 -17.73 17.07 -3.88
N GLU A 466 -16.88 16.88 -4.88
CA GLU A 466 -15.61 16.15 -4.77
C GLU A 466 -14.57 16.90 -3.94
N VAL A 467 -14.41 18.21 -4.14
CA VAL A 467 -13.56 19.04 -3.28
C VAL A 467 -14.07 18.99 -1.84
N SER A 468 -15.36 19.24 -1.62
CA SER A 468 -15.95 19.22 -0.28
C SER A 468 -15.73 17.87 0.41
N ARG A 469 -15.94 16.76 -0.32
CA ARG A 469 -15.75 15.39 0.18
C ARG A 469 -14.29 15.09 0.49
N GLY A 470 -13.36 15.46 -0.39
CA GLY A 470 -11.93 15.30 -0.17
C GLY A 470 -11.46 16.04 1.10
N LEU A 471 -11.95 17.26 1.32
CA LEU A 471 -11.66 18.02 2.54
C LEU A 471 -12.24 17.34 3.80
N CYS A 472 -13.47 16.82 3.71
CA CYS A 472 -14.07 16.06 4.80
C CYS A 472 -13.29 14.77 5.12
N TYR A 473 -12.78 14.07 4.10
CA TYR A 473 -11.94 12.88 4.29
C TYR A 473 -10.59 13.22 4.90
N ALA A 474 -9.98 14.34 4.52
CA ALA A 474 -8.78 14.84 5.20
C ALA A 474 -9.04 15.18 6.69
N ASN A 475 -10.29 15.54 7.03
CA ASN A 475 -10.73 15.77 8.41
C ASN A 475 -11.27 14.51 9.12
N CYS A 476 -11.33 13.36 8.45
CA CYS A 476 -11.69 12.07 9.04
C CYS A 476 -10.41 11.36 9.52
N LEU A 477 -10.11 11.50 10.81
CA LEU A 477 -8.82 11.14 11.39
C LEU A 477 -8.99 10.16 12.53
N CYS A 478 -8.02 9.25 12.65
CA CYS A 478 -7.92 8.31 13.75
C CYS A 478 -6.83 8.69 14.77
N PRO A 479 -6.96 8.27 16.04
CA PRO A 479 -5.89 8.44 17.01
C PRO A 479 -4.62 7.71 16.57
N PHE A 480 -3.48 8.15 17.10
CA PHE A 480 -2.21 7.47 16.90
C PHE A 480 -2.29 5.98 17.27
N GLY A 481 -1.65 5.13 16.46
CA GLY A 481 -1.64 3.68 16.66
C GLY A 481 -2.97 3.00 16.37
N SER A 482 -3.87 3.66 15.63
CA SER A 482 -5.13 3.07 15.16
C SER A 482 -5.35 3.30 13.67
N TYR A 483 -6.21 2.48 13.08
CA TYR A 483 -6.41 2.39 11.64
C TYR A 483 -7.83 2.83 11.27
N GLN A 484 -7.91 3.77 10.34
CA GLN A 484 -9.16 4.34 9.85
C GLN A 484 -9.95 3.33 9.02
N LEU A 485 -11.12 2.90 9.52
CA LEU A 485 -12.01 2.03 8.76
C LEU A 485 -12.42 2.75 7.47
N LYS A 486 -12.20 2.04 6.37
CA LYS A 486 -12.59 2.49 5.04
C LYS A 486 -12.99 1.33 4.16
N THR A 487 -13.96 1.58 3.28
CA THR A 487 -14.41 0.62 2.27
C THR A 487 -14.26 1.26 0.90
N LEU A 488 -14.02 0.44 -0.14
CA LEU A 488 -14.04 0.89 -1.53
C LEU A 488 -15.27 0.32 -2.20
N ASN A 489 -16.01 1.17 -2.91
CA ASN A 489 -16.92 0.72 -3.92
C ASN A 489 -16.12 0.42 -5.20
N THR A 490 -15.96 -0.85 -5.55
CA THR A 490 -15.17 -1.30 -6.71
C THR A 490 -15.78 -0.90 -8.06
N THR A 491 -17.07 -0.56 -8.10
CA THR A 491 -17.74 -0.13 -9.33
C THR A 491 -17.53 1.36 -9.59
N SER A 492 -17.60 2.20 -8.54
CA SER A 492 -17.42 3.65 -8.67
C SER A 492 -16.00 4.13 -8.33
N TYR A 493 -15.13 3.23 -7.87
CA TYR A 493 -13.80 3.54 -7.32
C TYR A 493 -13.82 4.62 -6.23
N GLN A 494 -14.94 4.74 -5.51
CA GLN A 494 -15.10 5.71 -4.43
C GLN A 494 -14.82 5.05 -3.08
N GLN A 495 -13.92 5.68 -2.32
CA GLN A 495 -13.60 5.27 -0.97
C GLN A 495 -14.52 5.96 0.03
N THR A 496 -15.12 5.20 0.94
CA THR A 496 -15.89 5.73 2.07
C THR A 496 -15.06 5.61 3.34
N TYR A 497 -14.90 6.73 4.04
CA TYR A 497 -14.27 6.79 5.35
C TYR A 497 -15.34 6.76 6.44
N TYR A 498 -15.15 5.92 7.46
CA TYR A 498 -16.12 5.71 8.54
C TYR A 498 -15.67 6.38 9.84
N ALA A 499 -16.61 6.74 10.71
CA ALA A 499 -16.31 7.28 12.04
C ALA A 499 -15.79 6.22 13.04
N ASP A 500 -15.24 5.11 12.54
CA ASP A 500 -14.71 3.98 13.30
C ASP A 500 -13.20 3.83 13.02
N CYS A 501 -12.41 3.82 14.09
CA CYS A 501 -10.98 3.55 14.09
C CYS A 501 -10.74 2.21 14.79
N LEU A 502 -9.90 1.36 14.22
CA LEU A 502 -9.55 0.07 14.80
C LEU A 502 -8.14 0.12 15.39
N GLN A 503 -8.02 -0.13 16.68
CA GLN A 503 -6.76 -0.16 17.40
C GLN A 503 -6.45 -1.59 17.88
N PRO A 504 -5.43 -2.25 17.30
CA PRO A 504 -5.00 -3.57 17.76
C PRO A 504 -4.33 -3.48 19.13
N ILE A 505 -4.64 -4.45 20.01
CA ILE A 505 -4.03 -4.58 21.33
C ILE A 505 -3.38 -5.96 21.45
N GLY A 506 -2.05 -6.00 21.49
CA GLY A 506 -1.28 -7.25 21.52
C GLY A 506 -1.28 -7.99 22.85
N ALA A 507 -1.65 -7.35 23.96
CA ALA A 507 -1.72 -8.00 25.27
C ALA A 507 -3.03 -8.77 25.41
N GLY A 508 -2.99 -10.09 25.20
CA GLY A 508 -4.17 -10.94 25.33
C GLY A 508 -4.75 -10.94 26.74
N THR A 509 -6.08 -10.87 26.86
CA THR A 509 -6.80 -10.88 28.15
C THR A 509 -8.20 -11.48 27.99
N PHE A 510 -8.93 -11.62 29.09
CA PHE A 510 -10.32 -12.10 29.07
C PHE A 510 -11.28 -11.03 28.53
N PRO A 511 -12.39 -11.40 27.85
CA PRO A 511 -13.32 -10.46 27.21
C PRO A 511 -13.75 -9.30 28.11
N LYS A 512 -14.10 -9.59 29.37
CA LYS A 512 -14.51 -8.59 30.37
C LYS A 512 -13.45 -7.54 30.66
N PHE A 513 -12.18 -7.91 30.65
CA PHE A 513 -11.08 -6.96 30.84
C PHE A 513 -10.73 -6.25 29.55
N ALA A 514 -10.84 -6.93 28.41
CA ALA A 514 -10.64 -6.33 27.10
C ALA A 514 -11.63 -5.19 26.85
N GLU A 515 -12.91 -5.40 27.19
CA GLU A 515 -13.95 -4.36 27.21
C GLU A 515 -13.51 -3.15 28.05
N LYS A 516 -13.09 -3.36 29.30
CA LYS A 516 -12.63 -2.29 30.21
C LYS A 516 -11.41 -1.53 29.69
N VAL A 517 -10.50 -2.22 28.98
CA VAL A 517 -9.35 -1.56 28.34
C VAL A 517 -9.80 -0.68 27.17
N CYS A 518 -10.75 -1.15 26.36
CA CYS A 518 -11.29 -0.34 25.27
C CYS A 518 -12.12 0.85 25.80
N GLU A 519 -12.89 0.67 26.87
CA GLU A 519 -13.60 1.76 27.55
C GLU A 519 -12.65 2.85 28.06
N ALA A 520 -11.52 2.46 28.66
CA ALA A 520 -10.48 3.39 29.11
C ALA A 520 -9.84 4.20 27.97
N ARG A 521 -10.04 3.77 26.71
CA ARG A 521 -9.62 4.45 25.49
C ARG A 521 -10.78 5.19 24.79
N ASN A 522 -11.90 5.42 25.48
CA ASN A 522 -13.14 5.99 24.92
C ASN A 522 -13.69 5.19 23.72
N GLY A 523 -13.48 3.86 23.73
CA GLY A 523 -13.95 2.95 22.69
C GLY A 523 -14.70 1.75 23.25
N THR A 524 -14.95 0.80 22.37
CA THR A 524 -15.54 -0.51 22.68
C THR A 524 -14.69 -1.61 22.08
N LEU A 525 -14.97 -2.87 22.40
CA LEU A 525 -14.50 -3.96 21.55
C LEU A 525 -15.11 -3.83 20.15
N VAL A 526 -14.35 -4.25 19.13
CA VAL A 526 -14.75 -4.11 17.72
C VAL A 526 -16.08 -4.81 17.43
N SER A 527 -16.94 -4.14 16.68
CA SER A 527 -18.14 -4.75 16.12
C SER A 527 -17.93 -5.20 14.68
N LEU A 528 -18.35 -6.42 14.36
CA LEU A 528 -18.22 -6.99 13.02
C LEU A 528 -19.62 -7.10 12.41
N THR A 529 -20.05 -6.04 11.75
CA THR A 529 -21.41 -5.90 11.21
C THR A 529 -21.51 -6.20 9.72
N SER A 530 -20.37 -6.46 9.06
CA SER A 530 -20.28 -6.82 7.66
C SER A 530 -19.00 -7.59 7.32
N GLN A 531 -18.97 -8.19 6.13
CA GLN A 531 -17.77 -8.84 5.60
C GLN A 531 -16.64 -7.82 5.40
N ALA A 532 -16.94 -6.65 4.81
CA ALA A 532 -15.93 -5.62 4.53
C ALA A 532 -15.23 -5.14 5.81
N LYS A 533 -15.98 -4.94 6.90
CA LYS A 533 -15.41 -4.56 8.20
C LYS A 533 -14.59 -5.71 8.81
N THR A 534 -15.01 -6.96 8.61
CA THR A 534 -14.27 -8.16 9.04
C THR A 534 -12.93 -8.28 8.30
N ASP A 535 -12.93 -8.11 6.99
CA ASP A 535 -11.72 -8.14 6.15
C ASP A 535 -10.77 -7.00 6.50
N PHE A 536 -11.31 -5.80 6.74
CA PHE A 536 -10.54 -4.64 7.19
C PHE A 536 -9.88 -4.91 8.55
N MET A 537 -10.65 -5.37 9.53
CA MET A 537 -10.16 -5.73 10.86
C MET A 537 -9.07 -6.81 10.76
N PHE A 538 -9.24 -7.80 9.89
CA PHE A 538 -8.24 -8.84 9.66
C PHE A 538 -6.93 -8.24 9.14
N ASN A 539 -7.00 -7.33 8.17
CA ASN A 539 -5.81 -6.67 7.64
C ASN A 539 -5.10 -5.86 8.71
N VAL A 540 -5.85 -5.17 9.59
CA VAL A 540 -5.28 -4.47 10.76
C VAL A 540 -4.62 -5.43 11.73
N ALA A 541 -5.25 -6.57 12.04
CA ALA A 541 -4.73 -7.56 12.97
C ALA A 541 -3.45 -8.24 12.47
N VAL A 542 -3.38 -8.57 11.18
CA VAL A 542 -2.27 -9.39 10.63
C VAL A 542 -1.15 -8.55 10.04
N TYR A 543 -1.49 -7.43 9.39
CA TYR A 543 -0.55 -6.61 8.62
C TYR A 543 -0.41 -5.18 9.14
N GLY A 544 -1.02 -4.87 10.28
CA GLY A 544 -0.77 -3.62 10.99
C GLY A 544 0.73 -3.41 11.18
N THR A 545 1.19 -2.18 10.99
CA THR A 545 2.57 -1.74 11.25
C THR A 545 3.03 -2.05 12.67
N ASP A 546 2.09 -2.18 13.61
CA ASP A 546 2.33 -2.68 14.95
C ASP A 546 2.16 -4.21 14.98
N LYS A 547 3.27 -4.96 14.91
CA LYS A 547 3.32 -6.44 14.93
C LYS A 547 2.88 -7.05 16.28
N THR A 548 2.15 -6.31 17.10
CA THR A 548 1.75 -6.67 18.47
C THR A 548 0.71 -7.77 18.49
N VAL A 549 -0.11 -7.90 17.43
CA VAL A 549 -1.05 -9.01 17.22
C VAL A 549 -0.37 -10.11 16.39
N SER A 550 0.84 -10.51 16.78
CA SER A 550 1.55 -11.62 16.13
C SER A 550 1.21 -12.95 16.82
N SER A 551 0.73 -13.92 16.02
CA SER A 551 0.53 -15.36 16.30
C SER A 551 -0.80 -15.86 16.88
N SER A 552 -1.74 -15.03 17.35
CA SER A 552 -3.02 -15.55 17.83
C SER A 552 -3.95 -15.91 16.66
N ASN A 553 -4.36 -17.18 16.56
CA ASN A 553 -5.45 -17.59 15.66
C ASN A 553 -6.80 -17.04 16.13
N SER A 554 -6.91 -16.56 17.38
CA SER A 554 -8.17 -16.18 18.00
C SER A 554 -8.15 -14.73 18.49
N LEU A 555 -9.23 -13.96 18.24
CA LEU A 555 -9.37 -12.57 18.69
C LEU A 555 -10.74 -12.35 19.36
N HIS A 556 -10.77 -11.65 20.49
CA HIS A 556 -12.05 -11.23 21.10
C HIS A 556 -12.69 -10.11 20.31
N ILE A 557 -14.01 -10.19 20.14
CA ILE A 557 -14.85 -9.17 19.51
C ILE A 557 -15.94 -8.70 20.48
N GLY A 558 -16.65 -7.62 20.14
CA GLY A 558 -17.62 -6.98 21.03
C GLY A 558 -19.00 -7.63 21.13
N LEU A 559 -19.20 -8.81 20.53
CA LEU A 559 -20.47 -9.52 20.59
C LEU A 559 -20.56 -10.29 21.91
N HIS A 560 -21.59 -10.00 22.70
CA HIS A 560 -21.77 -10.54 24.04
C HIS A 560 -23.25 -10.82 24.34
N ARG A 561 -23.52 -11.57 25.42
CA ARG A 561 -24.87 -11.72 25.95
C ARG A 561 -25.19 -10.59 26.92
N ASN A 562 -26.24 -9.84 26.63
CA ASN A 562 -26.72 -8.79 27.51
C ASN A 562 -27.50 -9.34 28.73
N THR A 563 -27.99 -8.43 29.57
CA THR A 563 -28.78 -8.77 30.78
C THR A 563 -30.08 -9.52 30.49
N GLN A 564 -30.61 -9.44 29.27
CA GLN A 564 -31.79 -10.17 28.81
C GLN A 564 -31.43 -11.50 28.14
N ASN A 565 -30.17 -11.92 28.21
CA ASN A 565 -29.64 -13.15 27.63
C ASN A 565 -29.73 -13.18 26.08
N GLN A 566 -29.68 -12.00 25.45
CA GLN A 566 -29.71 -11.81 24.00
C GLN A 566 -28.32 -11.37 23.49
N TRP A 567 -27.98 -11.74 22.26
CA TRP A 567 -26.76 -11.28 21.60
C TRP A 567 -26.85 -9.79 21.25
N ALA A 568 -25.90 -9.02 21.74
CA ALA A 568 -25.80 -7.59 21.50
C ALA A 568 -24.34 -7.16 21.27
N TRP A 569 -24.17 -6.05 20.56
CA TRP A 569 -22.89 -5.40 20.38
C TRP A 569 -22.73 -4.25 21.38
N TYR A 570 -21.51 -4.07 21.88
CA TYR A 570 -21.15 -2.82 22.55
C TYR A 570 -21.22 -1.65 21.56
N GLY A 571 -21.81 -0.55 22.03
CA GLY A 571 -21.84 0.73 21.37
C GLY A 571 -21.22 1.81 22.24
N TYR A 572 -20.88 2.92 21.60
CA TYR A 572 -20.29 4.08 22.28
C TYR A 572 -21.22 4.59 23.40
N SER A 573 -20.63 5.19 24.43
CA SER A 573 -21.35 5.68 25.62
C SER A 573 -22.14 4.59 26.36
N GLN A 574 -21.66 3.35 26.34
CA GLN A 574 -22.29 2.19 27.00
C GLN A 574 -23.71 1.89 26.50
N THR A 575 -24.01 2.26 25.26
CA THR A 575 -25.25 1.86 24.59
C THR A 575 -25.04 0.49 23.97
N GLU A 576 -26.01 -0.42 24.07
CA GLU A 576 -25.99 -1.70 23.35
C GLU A 576 -26.89 -1.61 22.11
N TYR A 577 -26.54 -2.34 21.05
CA TYR A 577 -27.40 -2.50 19.89
C TYR A 577 -27.53 -3.98 19.48
N PRO A 578 -28.70 -4.39 18.94
CA PRO A 578 -28.99 -5.80 18.70
C PRO A 578 -28.12 -6.39 17.60
N LEU A 579 -27.99 -7.72 17.64
CA LEU A 579 -27.34 -8.49 16.57
C LEU A 579 -28.06 -8.27 15.22
N GLY A 580 -27.28 -7.91 14.19
CA GLY A 580 -27.77 -7.69 12.82
C GLY A 580 -27.81 -8.97 11.96
N ASN A 581 -27.97 -8.78 10.65
CA ASN A 581 -28.10 -9.90 9.69
C ASN A 581 -26.76 -10.60 9.35
N PHE A 582 -25.63 -9.90 9.47
CA PHE A 582 -24.32 -10.49 9.25
C PHE A 582 -23.92 -11.35 10.46
N GLN A 583 -23.89 -12.67 10.27
CA GLN A 583 -23.69 -13.63 11.36
C GLN A 583 -22.85 -14.85 10.90
N PRO A 584 -21.54 -14.69 10.64
CA PRO A 584 -20.64 -15.76 10.17
C PRO A 584 -20.25 -16.74 11.30
N TRP A 585 -21.25 -17.32 11.98
CA TRP A 585 -21.02 -18.33 13.01
C TRP A 585 -20.36 -19.58 12.44
N ALA A 586 -19.40 -20.14 13.17
CA ALA A 586 -18.90 -21.47 12.90
C ALA A 586 -20.03 -22.50 13.12
N PRO A 587 -20.07 -23.60 12.33
CA PRO A 587 -21.09 -24.64 12.48
C PRO A 587 -21.16 -25.14 13.94
N GLY A 588 -22.35 -25.04 14.56
CA GLY A 588 -22.61 -25.48 15.94
C GLY A 588 -22.29 -24.47 17.05
N PHE A 589 -21.66 -23.34 16.73
CA PHE A 589 -21.29 -22.31 17.72
C PHE A 589 -22.37 -21.25 17.95
N ASN A 590 -23.41 -21.17 17.12
CA ASN A 590 -24.54 -20.25 17.30
C ASN A 590 -25.55 -20.69 18.38
N ASN A 591 -25.22 -21.69 19.20
CA ASN A 591 -26.18 -22.26 20.15
C ASN A 591 -26.34 -21.37 21.39
N ASN A 592 -27.56 -21.38 21.97
CA ASN A 592 -27.92 -20.52 23.09
C ASN A 592 -27.32 -20.93 24.46
N SER A 593 -26.50 -21.96 24.47
CA SER A 593 -25.97 -22.64 25.66
C SER A 593 -24.44 -22.57 25.77
N ALA A 594 -23.73 -21.99 24.80
CA ALA A 594 -22.28 -22.13 24.64
C ALA A 594 -21.42 -20.95 25.17
N GLY A 595 -21.98 -20.03 25.94
CA GLY A 595 -21.21 -18.97 26.60
C GLY A 595 -21.81 -17.57 26.44
N ASP A 596 -21.15 -16.59 27.02
CA ASP A 596 -21.58 -15.19 27.15
C ASP A 596 -20.71 -14.18 26.37
N ALA A 597 -19.67 -14.66 25.67
CA ALA A 597 -18.78 -13.86 24.83
C ALA A 597 -18.51 -14.55 23.49
N VAL A 598 -17.99 -13.78 22.52
CA VAL A 598 -17.61 -14.28 21.19
C VAL A 598 -16.18 -13.90 20.87
N TYR A 599 -15.46 -14.86 20.31
CA TYR A 599 -14.19 -14.62 19.66
C TYR A 599 -14.27 -15.11 18.21
N ILE A 600 -13.38 -14.60 17.39
CA ILE A 600 -13.18 -15.10 16.03
C ILE A 600 -11.96 -16.01 16.03
N ASP A 601 -12.02 -17.08 15.25
CA ASP A 601 -10.88 -17.98 15.05
C ASP A 601 -10.62 -18.23 13.56
N LYS A 602 -9.37 -18.52 13.23
CA LYS A 602 -8.91 -18.83 11.88
C LYS A 602 -9.06 -20.33 11.60
N LEU A 603 -10.16 -20.71 10.95
CA LEU A 603 -10.40 -22.09 10.51
C LEU A 603 -9.82 -22.40 9.11
N GLY A 604 -9.08 -21.45 8.51
CA GLY A 604 -8.41 -21.57 7.21
C GLY A 604 -8.01 -20.21 6.63
N PRO A 605 -7.38 -20.15 5.44
CA PRO A 605 -7.13 -18.89 4.73
C PRO A 605 -8.46 -18.20 4.40
N GLY A 606 -8.64 -16.95 4.83
CA GLY A 606 -9.82 -16.13 4.50
C GLY A 606 -11.12 -16.45 5.25
N ASN A 607 -11.18 -17.51 6.06
CA ASN A 607 -12.41 -17.91 6.77
C ASN A 607 -12.28 -17.69 8.28
N TRP A 608 -12.56 -16.47 8.71
CA TRP A 608 -12.78 -16.15 10.13
C TRP A 608 -14.23 -16.42 10.48
N GLN A 609 -14.44 -17.28 11.48
CA GLN A 609 -15.79 -17.61 11.92
C GLN A 609 -15.96 -17.27 13.40
N TRP A 610 -17.19 -16.89 13.75
CA TRP A 610 -17.53 -16.58 15.14
C TRP A 610 -17.69 -17.87 15.93
N MET A 611 -17.04 -17.90 17.09
CA MET A 611 -17.12 -18.98 18.06
C MET A 611 -17.59 -18.43 19.39
N THR A 612 -18.54 -19.12 20.00
CA THR A 612 -18.98 -18.85 21.37
C THR A 612 -17.90 -19.26 22.37
N GLY A 613 -17.70 -18.43 23.39
CA GLY A 613 -16.80 -18.68 24.51
C GLY A 613 -17.34 -18.09 25.81
N SER A 614 -16.65 -18.34 26.91
CA SER A 614 -17.00 -17.72 28.20
C SER A 614 -16.15 -16.47 28.45
N SER A 615 -16.79 -15.43 28.98
CA SER A 615 -16.20 -14.14 29.36
C SER A 615 -15.10 -14.23 30.42
N GLY A 616 -14.96 -15.37 31.10
CA GLY A 616 -13.89 -15.68 32.05
C GLY A 616 -12.89 -16.73 31.54
N SER A 617 -13.00 -17.17 30.30
CA SER A 617 -12.15 -18.21 29.71
C SER A 617 -11.26 -17.65 28.60
N ASN A 618 -10.04 -18.18 28.50
CA ASN A 618 -9.04 -17.91 27.46
C ASN A 618 -8.63 -16.43 27.25
N PRO A 619 -7.39 -16.05 27.59
CA PRO A 619 -6.87 -14.74 27.24
C PRO A 619 -6.56 -14.68 25.74
N PHE A 620 -7.30 -13.87 24.98
CA PHE A 620 -7.02 -13.61 23.56
C PHE A 620 -6.72 -12.14 23.33
N GLN A 621 -5.99 -11.88 22.26
CA GLN A 621 -5.80 -10.53 21.73
C GLN A 621 -7.12 -9.96 21.23
N TYR A 622 -7.20 -8.65 21.08
CA TYR A 622 -8.45 -7.97 20.74
C TYR A 622 -8.18 -6.65 20.03
N ILE A 623 -9.23 -6.13 19.41
CA ILE A 623 -9.20 -4.84 18.73
C ILE A 623 -10.23 -3.94 19.39
N CYS A 624 -9.76 -2.78 19.82
CA CYS A 624 -10.64 -1.71 20.26
C CYS A 624 -11.12 -0.93 19.05
N GLN A 625 -12.42 -0.72 18.97
CA GLN A 625 -13.04 0.24 18.07
C GLN A 625 -13.25 1.55 18.82
N ILE A 626 -12.66 2.61 18.30
CA ILE A 626 -12.67 3.97 18.85
C ILE A 626 -13.28 4.91 17.82
N ARG A 627 -13.94 5.97 18.26
CA ARG A 627 -14.49 6.96 17.32
C ARG A 627 -13.37 7.64 16.57
N ALA A 628 -13.58 7.94 15.30
CA ALA A 628 -12.75 8.87 14.54
C ALA A 628 -13.11 10.32 14.90
N CYS A 629 -12.14 11.20 14.71
CA CYS A 629 -12.38 12.62 14.55
C CYS A 629 -12.96 12.88 13.17
N ASP A 630 -13.97 13.73 13.05
CA ASP A 630 -14.58 14.12 11.79
C ASP A 630 -15.05 15.58 11.86
N SER A 631 -15.63 16.11 10.78
CA SER A 631 -16.11 17.49 10.76
C SER A 631 -17.31 17.78 11.68
N ALA A 632 -17.74 16.84 12.53
CA ALA A 632 -18.72 17.11 13.57
C ALA A 632 -18.02 17.60 14.87
N PRO A 633 -18.52 18.67 15.52
CA PRO A 633 -17.87 19.30 16.66
C PRO A 633 -17.85 18.46 17.96
N THR A 634 -18.45 17.26 17.98
CA THR A 634 -18.72 16.50 19.22
C THR A 634 -17.78 15.34 19.50
N ASN A 635 -16.91 14.94 18.56
CA ASN A 635 -16.20 13.66 18.64
C ASN A 635 -14.67 13.76 18.85
N CYS A 636 -14.11 14.95 19.07
CA CYS A 636 -12.66 15.15 19.18
C CYS A 636 -12.20 15.71 20.52
N ASP A 637 -11.37 14.95 21.25
CA ASP A 637 -10.54 15.48 22.34
C ASP A 637 -9.20 15.96 21.76
N ARG A 638 -8.93 17.25 21.84
CA ARG A 638 -7.73 17.88 21.24
C ARG A 638 -6.41 17.50 21.92
N SER A 639 -6.43 16.88 23.11
CA SER A 639 -5.24 16.66 23.94
C SER A 639 -4.60 15.26 23.79
N GLY A 640 -5.39 14.24 23.44
CA GLY A 640 -4.93 12.84 23.37
C GLY A 640 -4.56 12.33 21.97
N TRP A 641 -4.91 13.07 20.93
CA TRP A 641 -4.87 12.58 19.54
C TRP A 641 -3.59 12.91 18.79
N LEU A 642 -2.74 13.74 19.37
CA LEU A 642 -1.68 14.47 18.67
C LEU A 642 -0.35 14.50 19.44
N ASN A 643 -0.26 13.79 20.57
CA ASN A 643 0.99 13.56 21.29
C ASN A 643 1.63 12.27 20.83
N ASN A 644 2.47 12.39 19.79
CA ASN A 644 3.76 11.72 19.58
C ASN A 644 4.05 11.59 18.08
N GLY A 645 4.35 12.74 17.46
CA GLY A 645 5.35 12.75 16.41
C GLY A 645 6.72 12.61 17.06
N GLN A 646 7.15 11.37 17.29
CA GLN A 646 8.56 11.01 17.43
C GLN A 646 8.86 9.87 16.46
#